data_AF-H1XPS1-F1
#
_entry.id   AF-H1XPS1-F1
#
_cell.length_a   1.000
_cell.length_b   1.000
_cell.length_c   1.000
_cell.angle_alpha   90.00
_cell.angle_beta   90.00
_cell.angle_gamma   90.00
#
_symmetry.space_group_name_H-M   'P 1'
#
loop_
_entity.id
_entity.type
_entity.pdbx_description
1 polymer ?
#
loop_
_entity_poly.entity_id
_entity_poly.type
_entity_poly.pdbx_seq_one_letter_code
_entity_poly.pdbx_strand_id
1 'polypeptide(L)'
;MELIYTEKERCRVCYTCVRDCPAKAIRIRNGQAEVITERCIGCGNCVKVCRQQAKQVYNSIPETLKLLESKKNTAAILAPSFPGEFVDYDPEQVVSMVRALGFKYVNEVAFGADLVAAQYRQLIKQNGQKSYIATTCPALVTYVKKYHPALVPYLAPIVSPMVATARALRKKYGPDLTIVFIGPCFAKKAEAQWEETGHDIDGVLTFAELRRLFELKKINGQNLPPSDFDPPYPDLGMIFPVTRGLVQTSRLSDDIIAGEVIATDGKMNFVHAIKEYEKGELQTRLLEVLCCTGCIMGPGFSQENPYFLRRTAVSKYASNRLQINRQRMSEAEWQEYSSLNLSISFEPENLDDPLPTREEIESVLRRMGKEKPEDELDCGACGYETCREHAVAILKGLAESEMCLPYTIDRLKSSLQELNLSHEQLASTRQALINAEKLASMGQLSAGIAHEINNPLGVILLYGKTMLEDCPPDSEEYQDLQMIVEQAERCKNIVSGLLNFARKNKVNLKPTNVRDLIDRCLKTIIKPDNIQIEVEHRLKTEIVEVDADQIIQVLTNLINNAIEAMPQGGAIRIQTLDHQNEWQIIVEDNGCGIPDHILPKIFEPLFTTKKEGKGTGLGLAVTYGIIKMHHGKIDVWSNADPQKGPTGTRFTITLPKQGAWQTILNSDKH
;
A
#
# COMPACT_ATOMS: atom_id res chain seq x y z
N MET A 1 10.37 11.34 30.72
CA MET A 1 9.08 11.91 30.28
C MET A 1 9.05 11.90 28.76
N GLU A 2 8.04 11.28 28.14
CA GLU A 2 7.87 11.33 26.69
C GLU A 2 7.31 12.70 26.30
N LEU A 3 8.20 13.59 25.80
CA LEU A 3 7.82 14.98 25.51
C LEU A 3 6.83 15.07 24.34
N ILE A 4 7.04 14.28 23.29
CA ILE A 4 6.17 14.21 22.11
C ILE A 4 5.86 12.74 21.86
N TYR A 5 4.58 12.41 21.76
CA TYR A 5 4.10 11.04 21.55
C TYR A 5 3.11 10.98 20.39
N THR A 6 2.69 9.76 20.02
CA THR A 6 1.72 9.54 18.94
C THR A 6 0.45 8.88 19.46
N GLU A 7 -0.67 9.56 19.31
CA GLU A 7 -2.00 8.95 19.42
C GLU A 7 -2.26 8.12 18.16
N LYS A 8 -2.07 6.80 18.28
CA LYS A 8 -2.12 5.87 17.15
C LYS A 8 -3.47 5.89 16.43
N GLU A 9 -4.57 6.03 17.16
CA GLU A 9 -5.94 6.05 16.64
C GLU A 9 -6.21 7.19 15.64
N ARG A 10 -5.51 8.32 15.79
CA ARG A 10 -5.65 9.47 14.88
C ARG A 10 -4.71 9.40 13.68
N CYS A 11 -3.68 8.57 13.74
CA CYS A 11 -2.65 8.55 12.71
C CYS A 11 -3.15 7.88 11.44
N ARG A 12 -2.94 8.54 10.29
CA ARG A 12 -3.27 8.02 8.95
C ARG A 12 -2.05 7.75 8.08
N VAL A 13 -0.87 7.67 8.71
CA VAL A 13 0.36 7.14 8.07
C VAL A 13 0.76 7.91 6.80
N CYS A 14 0.53 9.23 6.74
CA CYS A 14 0.88 10.07 5.60
C CYS A 14 2.38 10.42 5.48
N TYR A 15 3.21 9.93 6.41
CA TYR A 15 4.66 10.14 6.52
C TYR A 15 5.18 11.58 6.60
N THR A 16 4.31 12.60 6.56
CA THR A 16 4.72 14.02 6.67
C THR A 16 5.57 14.28 7.91
N CYS A 17 5.17 13.72 9.06
CA CYS A 17 5.96 13.86 10.29
C CYS A 17 7.38 13.27 10.20
N VAL A 18 7.57 12.16 9.47
CA VAL A 18 8.89 11.53 9.25
C VAL A 18 9.75 12.42 8.37
N ARG A 19 9.15 12.97 7.30
CA ARG A 19 9.80 13.89 6.36
C ARG A 19 10.30 15.16 7.06
N ASP A 20 9.42 15.77 7.86
CA ASP A 20 9.66 17.04 8.56
C ASP A 20 10.46 16.91 9.85
N CYS A 21 10.81 15.70 10.28
CA CYS A 21 11.65 15.49 11.45
C CYS A 21 13.13 15.67 11.10
N PRO A 22 13.81 16.74 11.58
CA PRO A 22 15.23 16.97 11.26
C PRO A 22 16.15 15.89 11.85
N ALA A 23 15.75 15.27 12.96
CA ALA A 23 16.51 14.24 13.66
C ALA A 23 16.18 12.80 13.19
N LYS A 24 15.23 12.64 12.24
CA LYS A 24 14.65 11.33 11.86
C LYS A 24 14.32 10.46 13.09
N ALA A 25 13.70 11.09 14.09
CA ALA A 25 13.36 10.49 15.38
C ALA A 25 11.97 9.82 15.39
N ILE A 26 11.38 9.58 14.23
CA ILE A 26 10.07 8.95 14.09
C ILE A 26 10.27 7.68 13.28
N ARG A 27 9.90 6.54 13.86
CA ARG A 27 9.92 5.26 13.15
C ARG A 27 8.54 4.86 12.67
N ILE A 28 8.49 4.04 11.63
CA ILE A 28 7.30 3.29 11.25
C ILE A 28 7.49 1.85 11.71
N ARG A 29 6.53 1.33 12.48
CA ARG A 29 6.50 -0.06 12.94
C ARG A 29 5.10 -0.60 12.81
N ASN A 30 4.95 -1.72 12.12
CA ASN A 30 3.68 -2.34 11.77
C ASN A 30 2.73 -1.33 11.09
N GLY A 31 3.25 -0.53 10.16
CA GLY A 31 2.49 0.51 9.48
C GLY A 31 2.08 1.70 10.37
N GLN A 32 2.59 1.83 11.60
CA GLN A 32 2.21 2.89 12.52
C GLN A 32 3.40 3.78 12.87
N ALA A 33 3.20 5.11 12.83
CA ALA A 33 4.24 6.06 13.21
C ALA A 33 4.39 6.16 14.73
N GLU A 34 5.62 6.11 15.23
CA GLU A 34 5.98 6.20 16.65
C GLU A 34 7.16 7.17 16.82
N VAL A 35 7.13 8.00 17.87
CA VAL A 35 8.26 8.88 18.20
C VAL A 35 9.24 8.10 19.07
N ILE A 36 10.53 8.16 18.75
CA ILE A 36 11.61 7.56 19.54
C ILE A 36 12.14 8.64 20.48
N THR A 37 11.87 8.50 21.78
CA THR A 37 12.19 9.53 22.80
C THR A 37 13.69 9.83 22.84
N GLU A 38 14.52 8.79 22.76
CA GLU A 38 15.98 8.87 22.84
C GLU A 38 16.56 9.66 21.67
N ARG A 39 15.92 9.59 20.49
CA ARG A 39 16.30 10.33 19.28
C ARG A 39 15.67 11.73 19.21
N CYS A 40 14.54 11.94 19.88
CA CYS A 40 13.80 13.19 19.74
C CYS A 40 14.58 14.38 20.32
N ILE A 41 14.56 15.50 19.58
CA ILE A 41 15.16 16.79 19.98
C ILE A 41 14.12 17.79 20.51
N GLY A 42 12.86 17.38 20.63
CA GLY A 42 11.78 18.22 21.17
C GLY A 42 11.36 19.42 20.31
N CYS A 43 11.81 19.53 19.06
CA CYS A 43 11.54 20.69 18.20
C CYS A 43 10.05 20.90 17.85
N GLY A 44 9.22 19.87 17.95
CA GLY A 44 7.78 19.97 17.69
C GLY A 44 7.36 20.10 16.22
N ASN A 45 8.28 20.05 15.25
CA ASN A 45 7.95 20.14 13.83
C ASN A 45 6.91 19.08 13.40
N CYS A 46 7.05 17.86 13.92
CA CYS A 46 6.11 16.77 13.66
C CYS A 46 4.69 17.04 14.17
N VAL A 47 4.53 17.80 15.26
CA VAL A 47 3.23 18.25 15.78
C VAL A 47 2.65 19.30 14.86
N LYS A 48 3.44 20.31 14.46
CA LYS A 48 2.99 21.40 13.57
C LYS A 48 2.45 20.90 12.23
N VAL A 49 3.08 19.87 11.64
CA VAL A 49 2.69 19.36 10.31
C VAL A 49 1.59 18.29 10.37
N CYS A 50 1.24 17.80 11.56
CA CYS A 50 0.27 16.72 11.71
C CYS A 50 -1.17 17.25 11.63
N ARG A 51 -1.74 17.26 10.42
CA ARG A 51 -3.14 17.67 10.20
C ARG A 51 -4.17 16.82 10.92
N GLN A 52 -3.86 15.56 11.20
CA GLN A 52 -4.72 14.65 11.97
C GLN A 52 -4.62 14.88 13.49
N GLN A 53 -3.74 15.78 13.95
CA GLN A 53 -3.45 15.99 15.37
C GLN A 53 -3.13 14.66 16.10
N ALA A 54 -2.45 13.74 15.41
CA ALA A 54 -2.02 12.46 15.97
C ALA A 54 -0.71 12.60 16.76
N LYS A 55 0.12 13.59 16.45
CA LYS A 55 1.31 13.91 17.25
C LYS A 55 0.90 14.87 18.36
N GLN A 56 1.10 14.46 19.60
CA GLN A 56 0.73 15.20 20.79
C GLN A 56 1.97 15.55 21.61
N VAL A 57 1.85 16.59 22.44
CA VAL A 57 2.90 17.05 23.34
C VAL A 57 2.46 16.82 24.79
N TYR A 58 3.42 16.59 25.68
CA TYR A 58 3.16 16.51 27.12
C TYR A 58 2.41 17.76 27.61
N ASN A 59 1.28 17.54 28.27
CA ASN A 59 0.43 18.60 28.82
C ASN A 59 0.93 19.00 30.21
N SER A 60 1.44 20.23 30.35
CA SER A 60 2.00 20.75 31.61
C SER A 60 1.01 21.58 32.44
N ILE A 61 -0.25 21.66 32.01
CA ILE A 61 -1.31 22.37 32.73
C ILE A 61 -1.54 21.79 34.14
N PRO A 62 -1.67 20.47 34.34
CA PRO A 62 -1.93 19.90 35.67
C PRO A 62 -0.82 20.23 36.68
N GLU A 63 0.44 20.15 36.27
CA GLU A 63 1.59 20.47 37.11
C GLU A 63 1.63 21.95 37.46
N THR A 64 1.35 22.82 36.49
CA THR A 64 1.35 24.26 36.73
C THR A 64 0.25 24.67 37.70
N LEU A 65 -0.94 24.07 37.61
CA LEU A 65 -2.02 24.31 38.58
C LEU A 65 -1.60 23.88 40.00
N LYS A 66 -0.93 22.74 40.15
CA LYS A 66 -0.39 22.30 41.45
C LYS A 66 0.64 23.29 42.01
N LEU A 67 1.50 23.86 41.16
CA LEU A 67 2.46 24.89 41.58
C LEU A 67 1.75 26.14 42.10
N LEU A 68 0.71 26.60 41.40
CA LEU A 68 -0.09 27.76 41.80
C LEU A 68 -0.86 27.53 43.11
N GLU A 69 -1.28 26.30 43.39
CA GLU A 69 -1.96 25.93 44.63
C GLU A 69 -1.02 25.82 45.85
N SER A 70 0.31 25.72 45.63
CA SER A 70 1.31 25.40 46.66
C SER A 70 1.57 26.48 47.72
N LYS A 71 0.84 27.61 47.69
CA LYS A 71 1.03 28.82 48.53
C LYS A 71 2.43 29.47 48.48
N LYS A 72 3.36 28.95 47.67
CA LYS A 72 4.67 29.56 47.43
C LYS A 72 4.52 30.83 46.58
N ASN A 73 5.51 31.71 46.64
CA ASN A 73 5.60 32.82 45.69
C ASN A 73 5.91 32.24 44.31
N THR A 74 5.00 32.41 43.36
CA THR A 74 5.16 31.89 42.00
C THR A 74 5.27 33.03 40.99
N ALA A 75 6.29 32.99 40.15
CA ALA A 75 6.54 33.93 39.06
C ALA A 75 6.27 33.28 37.70
N ALA A 76 5.57 33.98 36.82
CA ALA A 76 5.48 33.65 35.41
C ALA A 76 6.54 34.43 34.63
N ILE A 77 7.35 33.75 33.82
CA ILE A 77 8.29 34.40 32.91
C ILE A 77 7.81 34.22 31.47
N LEU A 78 7.38 35.32 30.85
CA LEU A 78 6.77 35.30 29.52
C LEU A 78 7.84 35.48 28.44
N ALA A 79 7.89 34.56 27.47
CA ALA A 79 8.82 34.64 26.36
C ALA A 79 8.55 35.88 25.48
N PRO A 80 9.59 36.58 24.99
CA PRO A 80 9.44 37.83 24.20
C PRO A 80 8.64 37.67 22.91
N SER A 81 8.35 36.44 22.47
CA SER A 81 7.52 36.14 21.31
C SER A 81 6.02 36.26 21.57
N PHE A 82 5.58 36.51 22.81
CA PHE A 82 4.16 36.57 23.18
C PHE A 82 3.33 37.59 22.38
N PRO A 83 3.85 38.75 21.92
CA PRO A 83 3.06 39.67 21.10
C PRO A 83 2.62 39.04 19.77
N GLY A 84 3.35 38.04 19.28
CA GLY A 84 2.97 37.30 18.07
C GLY A 84 1.86 36.26 18.30
N GLU A 85 1.65 35.81 19.54
CA GLU A 85 0.57 34.88 19.90
C GLU A 85 -0.70 35.65 20.24
N PHE A 86 -0.56 36.68 21.07
CA PHE A 86 -1.67 37.44 21.64
C PHE A 86 -1.91 38.73 20.84
N VAL A 87 -2.03 38.60 19.52
CA VAL A 87 -2.29 39.73 18.61
C VAL A 87 -3.69 40.34 18.80
N ASP A 88 -4.57 39.60 19.45
CA ASP A 88 -5.95 39.91 19.83
C ASP A 88 -6.07 40.71 21.13
N TYR A 89 -4.97 40.89 21.86
CA TYR A 89 -4.93 41.62 23.14
C TYR A 89 -3.81 42.64 23.17
N ASP A 90 -4.01 43.71 23.93
CA ASP A 90 -2.90 44.58 24.28
C ASP A 90 -1.92 43.86 25.22
N PRO A 91 -0.60 44.10 25.12
CA PRO A 91 0.40 43.42 25.95
C PRO A 91 0.12 43.50 27.46
N GLU A 92 -0.37 44.65 27.93
CA GLU A 92 -0.71 44.90 29.35
C GLU A 92 -1.95 44.09 29.80
N GLN A 93 -2.87 43.81 28.88
CA GLN A 93 -4.01 42.93 29.17
C GLN A 93 -3.54 41.48 29.33
N VAL A 94 -2.60 41.02 28.49
CA VAL A 94 -2.02 39.67 28.61
C VAL A 94 -1.37 39.49 29.98
N VAL A 95 -0.59 40.48 30.43
CA VAL A 95 0.02 40.49 31.77
C VAL A 95 -1.04 40.39 32.87
N SER A 96 -2.13 41.16 32.77
CA SER A 96 -3.25 41.08 33.71
C SER A 96 -3.92 39.71 33.73
N MET A 97 -4.10 39.10 32.56
CA MET A 97 -4.67 37.75 32.46
C MET A 97 -3.75 36.71 33.12
N VAL A 98 -2.43 36.81 32.92
CA VAL A 98 -1.46 35.93 33.59
C VAL A 98 -1.52 36.14 35.11
N ARG A 99 -1.56 37.38 35.61
CA ARG A 99 -1.75 37.64 37.04
C ARG A 99 -3.05 37.05 37.58
N ALA A 100 -4.14 37.15 36.83
CA ALA A 100 -5.44 36.59 37.22
C ALA A 100 -5.45 35.06 37.36
N LEU A 101 -4.46 34.34 36.79
CA LEU A 101 -4.28 32.91 37.05
C LEU A 101 -3.73 32.60 38.46
N GLY A 102 -3.19 33.59 39.16
CA GLY A 102 -2.62 33.43 40.50
C GLY A 102 -1.10 33.62 40.58
N PHE A 103 -0.44 34.01 39.49
CA PHE A 103 0.99 34.36 39.53
C PHE A 103 1.20 35.66 40.30
N LYS A 104 2.10 35.62 41.29
CA LYS A 104 2.43 36.80 42.11
C LYS A 104 3.28 37.81 41.34
N TYR A 105 4.21 37.31 40.53
CA TYR A 105 5.06 38.12 39.67
C TYR A 105 4.90 37.68 38.21
N VAL A 106 4.92 38.64 37.30
CA VAL A 106 4.93 38.40 35.85
C VAL A 106 6.07 39.19 35.25
N ASN A 107 7.10 38.50 34.78
CA ASN A 107 8.32 39.10 34.25
C ASN A 107 8.52 38.73 32.79
N GLU A 108 9.32 39.53 32.08
CA GLU A 108 9.65 39.27 30.68
C GLU A 108 10.99 38.53 30.55
N VAL A 109 11.01 37.45 29.77
CA VAL A 109 12.23 36.68 29.48
C VAL A 109 13.23 37.49 28.65
N ALA A 110 12.76 38.54 27.98
CA ALA A 110 13.59 39.52 27.28
C ALA A 110 14.75 40.03 28.14
N PHE A 111 14.56 40.19 29.46
CA PHE A 111 15.63 40.66 30.33
C PHE A 111 16.79 39.65 30.43
N GLY A 112 16.47 38.36 30.56
CA GLY A 112 17.48 37.30 30.49
C GLY A 112 18.14 37.23 29.12
N ALA A 113 17.43 37.62 28.06
CA ALA A 113 17.98 37.70 26.72
C ALA A 113 19.02 38.82 26.59
N ASP A 114 18.82 39.97 27.23
CA ASP A 114 19.83 41.03 27.32
C ASP A 114 21.09 40.56 28.06
N LEU A 115 20.93 39.86 29.19
CA LEU A 115 22.05 39.31 29.96
C LEU A 115 22.85 38.30 29.13
N VAL A 116 22.16 37.37 28.47
CA VAL A 116 22.78 36.38 27.57
C VAL A 116 23.49 37.07 26.41
N ALA A 117 22.86 38.06 25.78
CA ALA A 117 23.47 38.81 24.68
C ALA A 117 24.74 39.56 25.11
N ALA A 118 24.78 40.09 26.34
CA ALA A 118 25.97 40.70 26.91
C ALA A 118 27.11 39.67 27.09
N GLN A 119 26.79 38.45 27.55
CA GLN A 119 27.76 37.36 27.66
C GLN A 119 28.30 36.92 26.29
N TYR A 120 27.46 36.81 25.26
CA TYR A 120 27.93 36.53 23.89
C TYR A 120 28.88 37.60 23.37
N ARG A 121 28.55 38.88 23.57
CA ARG A 121 29.42 40.00 23.19
C ARG A 121 30.78 39.90 23.89
N GLN A 122 30.79 39.54 25.17
CA GLN A 122 32.03 39.35 25.92
C GLN A 122 32.81 38.13 25.42
N LEU A 123 32.14 36.99 25.20
CA LEU A 123 32.73 35.73 24.74
C LEU A 123 33.46 35.91 23.41
N ILE A 124 32.81 36.58 22.45
CA ILE A 124 33.40 36.87 21.14
C ILE A 124 34.53 37.91 21.26
N LYS A 125 34.42 38.93 22.12
CA LYS A 125 35.52 39.89 22.31
C LYS A 125 36.78 39.27 22.93
N GLN A 126 36.62 38.33 23.88
CA GLN A 126 37.74 37.76 24.65
C GLN A 126 38.48 36.64 23.93
N ASN A 127 37.79 35.82 23.13
CA ASN A 127 38.35 34.56 22.61
C ASN A 127 38.81 34.61 21.15
N GLY A 128 39.14 35.80 20.63
CA GLY A 128 39.90 36.00 19.39
C GLY A 128 39.47 35.17 18.19
N GLN A 129 40.04 33.97 18.03
CA GLN A 129 39.83 33.09 16.89
C GLN A 129 38.90 31.88 17.15
N LYS A 130 38.46 31.63 18.40
CA LYS A 130 37.60 30.49 18.70
C LYS A 130 36.20 30.70 18.13
N SER A 131 35.71 29.70 17.41
CA SER A 131 34.35 29.65 16.88
C SER A 131 33.38 29.05 17.88
N TYR A 132 32.14 29.56 17.88
CA TYR A 132 31.08 29.12 18.77
C TYR A 132 29.76 28.92 18.03
N ILE A 133 28.99 27.92 18.47
CA ILE A 133 27.61 27.69 18.08
C ILE A 133 26.71 28.25 19.19
N ALA A 134 25.74 29.08 18.83
CA ALA A 134 24.81 29.67 19.80
C ALA A 134 23.90 28.59 20.43
N THR A 135 23.65 28.70 21.74
CA THR A 135 22.94 27.71 22.58
C THR A 135 21.55 28.21 23.01
N THR A 136 21.05 29.25 22.35
CA THR A 136 19.74 29.85 22.64
C THR A 136 18.56 28.95 22.26
N CYS A 137 18.77 28.03 21.30
CA CYS A 137 17.78 27.04 20.86
C CYS A 137 18.04 25.66 21.50
N PRO A 138 17.22 25.20 22.45
CA PRO A 138 17.45 23.91 23.12
C PRO A 138 17.34 22.69 22.19
N ALA A 139 16.52 22.78 21.15
CA ALA A 139 16.42 21.73 20.14
C ALA A 139 17.74 21.57 19.36
N LEU A 140 18.45 22.67 19.08
CA LEU A 140 19.76 22.65 18.45
C LEU A 140 20.81 22.03 19.38
N VAL A 141 20.83 22.45 20.64
CA VAL A 141 21.77 21.91 21.64
C VAL A 141 21.59 20.40 21.76
N THR A 142 20.34 19.94 21.89
CA THR A 142 20.02 18.50 21.95
C THR A 142 20.45 17.77 20.68
N TYR A 143 20.26 18.39 19.51
CA TYR A 143 20.67 17.80 18.23
C TYR A 143 22.19 17.66 18.13
N VAL A 144 22.95 18.68 18.54
CA VAL A 144 24.42 18.62 18.58
C VAL A 144 24.89 17.54 19.57
N LYS A 145 24.37 17.53 20.81
CA LYS A 145 24.72 16.51 21.81
C LYS A 145 24.53 15.08 21.29
N LYS A 146 23.42 14.84 20.56
CA LYS A 146 23.01 13.50 20.13
C LYS A 146 23.60 13.03 18.81
N TYR A 147 23.68 13.93 17.82
CA TYR A 147 23.97 13.57 16.42
C TYR A 147 25.31 14.09 15.93
N HIS A 148 25.86 15.13 16.58
CA HIS A 148 27.16 15.72 16.24
C HIS A 148 28.00 15.92 17.50
N PRO A 149 28.29 14.85 18.27
CA PRO A 149 28.93 14.94 19.58
C PRO A 149 30.32 15.60 19.53
N ALA A 150 31.02 15.50 18.39
CA ALA A 150 32.29 16.20 18.16
C ALA A 150 32.17 17.73 18.19
N LEU A 151 30.97 18.28 17.96
CA LEU A 151 30.69 19.71 17.99
C LEU A 151 30.32 20.25 19.38
N VAL A 152 30.13 19.40 20.39
CA VAL A 152 29.80 19.83 21.75
C VAL A 152 30.79 20.86 22.33
N PRO A 153 32.12 20.75 22.15
CA PRO A 153 33.08 21.76 22.62
C PRO A 153 32.95 23.16 21.97
N TYR A 154 32.22 23.25 20.86
CA TYR A 154 31.93 24.50 20.16
C TYR A 154 30.61 25.14 20.60
N LEU A 155 29.76 24.44 21.35
CA LEU A 155 28.58 25.04 21.95
C LEU A 155 29.01 26.16 22.90
N ALA A 156 28.42 27.35 22.73
CA ALA A 156 28.70 28.48 23.61
C ALA A 156 28.32 28.12 25.06
N PRO A 157 29.22 28.27 26.05
CA PRO A 157 29.00 27.85 27.43
C PRO A 157 28.15 28.88 28.19
N ILE A 158 27.00 29.25 27.62
CA ILE A 158 26.08 30.27 28.12
C ILE A 158 24.68 29.63 28.21
N VAL A 159 24.00 29.83 29.33
CA VAL A 159 22.62 29.39 29.53
C VAL A 159 21.65 30.12 28.59
N SER A 160 20.45 29.57 28.41
CA SER A 160 19.43 30.26 27.62
C SER A 160 18.80 31.44 28.37
N PRO A 161 18.11 32.36 27.65
CA PRO A 161 17.39 33.48 28.27
C PRO A 161 16.38 33.05 29.35
N MET A 162 15.76 31.87 29.20
CA MET A 162 14.82 31.33 30.19
C MET A 162 15.51 31.12 31.54
N VAL A 163 16.66 30.44 31.53
CA VAL A 163 17.45 30.14 32.73
C VAL A 163 18.10 31.42 33.28
N ALA A 164 18.61 32.30 32.41
CA ALA A 164 19.17 33.58 32.84
C ALA A 164 18.15 34.46 33.56
N THR A 165 16.92 34.56 33.05
CA THR A 165 15.84 35.27 33.74
C THR A 165 15.54 34.62 35.09
N ALA A 166 15.46 33.29 35.15
CA ALA A 166 15.19 32.60 36.41
C ALA A 166 16.23 32.90 37.50
N ARG A 167 17.53 32.85 37.16
CA ARG A 167 18.62 33.22 38.07
C ARG A 167 18.53 34.67 38.54
N ALA A 168 18.18 35.59 37.64
CA ALA A 168 17.98 37.00 38.00
C ALA A 168 16.78 37.21 38.94
N LEU A 169 15.67 36.50 38.72
CA LEU A 169 14.49 36.58 39.58
C LEU A 169 14.75 35.97 40.96
N ARG A 170 15.47 34.85 41.06
CA ARG A 170 15.86 34.27 42.35
C ARG A 170 16.79 35.20 43.13
N LYS A 171 17.69 35.92 42.46
CA LYS A 171 18.50 36.98 43.09
C LYS A 171 17.64 38.13 43.62
N LYS A 172 16.63 38.57 42.87
CA LYS A 172 15.78 39.72 43.23
C LYS A 172 14.69 39.41 44.26
N TYR A 173 13.99 38.28 44.11
CA TYR A 173 12.79 37.94 44.87
C TYR A 173 13.00 36.79 45.87
N GLY A 174 14.20 36.20 45.91
CA GLY A 174 14.61 35.16 46.84
C GLY A 174 14.76 33.77 46.20
N PRO A 175 15.58 32.89 46.81
CA PRO A 175 15.92 31.58 46.24
C PRO A 175 14.74 30.60 46.17
N ASP A 176 13.75 30.75 47.06
CA ASP A 176 12.56 29.87 47.12
C ASP A 176 11.47 30.21 46.09
N LEU A 177 11.74 31.17 45.20
CA LEU A 177 10.79 31.57 44.16
C LEU A 177 10.54 30.42 43.19
N THR A 178 9.27 30.03 43.07
CA THR A 178 8.81 29.06 42.05
C THR A 178 8.64 29.77 40.72
N ILE A 179 9.24 29.25 39.65
CA ILE A 179 9.29 29.92 38.35
C ILE A 179 8.68 29.04 37.27
N VAL A 180 7.68 29.59 36.59
CA VAL A 180 7.03 28.95 35.43
C VAL A 180 7.36 29.73 34.17
N PHE A 181 8.06 29.10 33.25
CA PHE A 181 8.29 29.67 31.92
C PHE A 181 7.07 29.48 31.03
N ILE A 182 6.72 30.52 30.26
CA ILE A 182 5.62 30.49 29.32
C ILE A 182 6.12 30.94 27.94
N GLY A 183 6.07 30.06 26.94
CA GLY A 183 6.66 30.38 25.64
C GLY A 183 6.25 29.49 24.46
N PRO A 184 6.90 29.68 23.30
CA PRO A 184 6.46 29.06 22.05
C PRO A 184 7.12 27.70 21.76
N CYS A 185 7.92 27.14 22.68
CA CYS A 185 8.83 26.04 22.35
C CYS A 185 8.58 24.82 23.23
N PHE A 186 8.38 23.65 22.60
CA PHE A 186 8.25 22.38 23.32
C PHE A 186 9.57 21.92 23.92
N ALA A 187 10.69 22.13 23.23
CA ALA A 187 12.03 21.76 23.72
C ALA A 187 12.42 22.47 25.02
N LYS A 188 11.80 23.61 25.36
CA LYS A 188 11.98 24.28 26.66
C LYS A 188 11.50 23.41 27.83
N LYS A 189 10.51 22.54 27.62
CA LYS A 189 10.06 21.55 28.62
C LYS A 189 11.15 20.54 28.94
N ALA A 190 11.92 20.11 27.94
CA ALA A 190 13.07 19.24 28.14
C ALA A 190 14.25 19.98 28.77
N GLU A 191 14.53 21.20 28.31
CA GLU A 191 15.61 22.05 28.87
C GLU A 191 15.42 22.32 30.37
N ALA A 192 14.19 22.56 30.83
CA ALA A 192 13.91 22.74 32.26
C ALA A 192 14.22 21.50 33.11
N GLN A 193 14.43 20.34 32.48
CA GLN A 193 14.75 19.08 33.14
C GLN A 193 16.24 18.70 33.01
N TRP A 194 17.04 19.48 32.28
CA TRP A 194 18.48 19.27 32.18
C TRP A 194 19.17 19.46 33.53
N GLU A 195 19.95 18.47 33.96
CA GLU A 195 20.73 18.53 35.20
C GLU A 195 21.70 19.71 35.18
N GLU A 196 22.26 20.03 34.00
CA GLU A 196 23.22 21.10 33.78
C GLU A 196 22.63 22.51 34.05
N THR A 197 21.29 22.63 34.05
CA THR A 197 20.60 23.89 34.39
C THR A 197 20.35 24.05 35.89
N GLY A 198 20.66 23.05 36.72
CA GLY A 198 20.42 23.09 38.16
C GLY A 198 18.94 23.19 38.56
N HIS A 199 18.04 22.78 37.67
CA HIS A 199 16.58 22.91 37.84
C HIS A 199 16.15 24.34 38.18
N ASP A 200 16.67 25.31 37.42
CA ASP A 200 16.33 26.73 37.57
C ASP A 200 14.86 27.05 37.25
N ILE A 201 14.14 26.14 36.59
CA ILE A 201 12.75 26.30 36.16
C ILE A 201 11.88 25.18 36.74
N ASP A 202 10.83 25.56 37.47
CA ASP A 202 9.91 24.61 38.14
C ASP A 202 8.77 24.12 37.23
N GLY A 203 8.42 24.91 36.20
CA GLY A 203 7.36 24.56 35.26
C GLY A 203 7.52 25.23 33.90
N VAL A 204 6.98 24.59 32.86
CA VAL A 204 6.98 25.12 31.49
C VAL A 204 5.60 24.96 30.85
N LEU A 205 5.00 26.07 30.48
CA LEU A 205 3.80 26.13 29.66
C LEU A 205 4.14 26.64 28.25
N THR A 206 3.41 26.09 27.29
CA THR A 206 3.35 26.65 25.95
C THR A 206 2.31 27.76 25.89
N PHE A 207 2.39 28.64 24.89
CA PHE A 207 1.35 29.65 24.69
C PHE A 207 -0.03 29.01 24.44
N ALA A 208 -0.09 27.91 23.70
CA ALA A 208 -1.32 27.16 23.50
C ALA A 208 -1.91 26.62 24.81
N GLU A 209 -1.07 26.10 25.71
CA GLU A 209 -1.51 25.69 27.05
C GLU A 209 -1.95 26.89 27.91
N LEU A 210 -1.28 28.04 27.80
CA LEU A 210 -1.67 29.26 28.51
C LEU A 210 -3.07 29.74 28.06
N ARG A 211 -3.35 29.75 26.75
CA ARG A 211 -4.70 30.09 26.26
C ARG A 211 -5.76 29.13 26.78
N ARG A 212 -5.48 27.83 26.72
CA ARG A 212 -6.38 26.81 27.28
C ARG A 212 -6.61 27.02 28.78
N LEU A 213 -5.60 27.45 29.53
CA LEU A 213 -5.74 27.81 30.94
C LEU A 213 -6.66 29.03 31.14
N PHE A 214 -6.53 30.07 30.33
CA PHE A 214 -7.45 31.21 30.36
C PHE A 214 -8.89 30.78 30.09
N GLU A 215 -9.12 29.91 29.12
CA GLU A 215 -10.44 29.36 28.80
C GLU A 215 -11.00 28.54 29.98
N LEU A 216 -10.20 27.63 30.54
CA LEU A 216 -10.59 26.78 31.68
C LEU A 216 -10.95 27.60 32.93
N LYS A 217 -10.23 28.70 33.17
CA LYS A 217 -10.48 29.61 34.30
C LYS A 217 -11.43 30.77 33.96
N LYS A 218 -11.97 30.81 32.73
CA LYS A 218 -12.87 31.85 32.21
C LYS A 218 -12.30 33.27 32.37
N ILE A 219 -11.00 33.43 32.13
CA ILE A 219 -10.29 34.71 32.20
C ILE A 219 -10.33 35.39 30.83
N ASN A 220 -10.75 36.66 30.79
CA ASN A 220 -10.75 37.49 29.59
C ASN A 220 -10.11 38.84 29.89
N GLY A 221 -9.12 39.24 29.09
CA GLY A 221 -8.37 40.50 29.26
C GLY A 221 -9.21 41.76 29.13
N GLN A 222 -10.35 41.72 28.43
CA GLN A 222 -11.24 42.88 28.30
C GLN A 222 -11.88 43.30 29.63
N ASN A 223 -11.99 42.38 30.59
CA ASN A 223 -12.63 42.60 31.89
C ASN A 223 -11.63 42.89 33.01
N LEU A 224 -10.33 43.01 32.69
CA LEU A 224 -9.27 43.21 33.66
C LEU A 224 -8.62 44.58 33.43
N PRO A 225 -8.30 45.35 34.49
CA PRO A 225 -7.51 46.55 34.33
C PRO A 225 -6.12 46.18 33.76
N PRO A 226 -5.57 46.98 32.83
CA PRO A 226 -4.24 46.72 32.27
C PRO A 226 -3.19 46.79 33.38
N SER A 227 -2.20 45.91 33.31
CA SER A 227 -1.12 45.85 34.29
C SER A 227 0.20 45.58 33.59
N ASP A 228 1.28 46.11 34.14
CA ASP A 228 2.60 46.07 33.50
C ASP A 228 3.49 44.97 34.07
N PHE A 229 4.53 44.54 33.37
CA PHE A 229 5.48 43.54 33.87
C PHE A 229 6.17 44.01 35.16
N ASP A 230 6.51 43.05 36.02
CA ASP A 230 7.34 43.28 37.20
C ASP A 230 8.83 43.44 36.79
N PRO A 231 9.62 44.25 37.51
CA PRO A 231 11.05 44.39 37.25
C PRO A 231 11.79 43.06 37.47
N PRO A 232 12.94 42.82 36.81
CA PRO A 232 13.71 43.74 35.97
C PRO A 232 13.16 43.91 34.54
N TYR A 233 13.45 45.07 33.92
CA TYR A 233 12.92 45.45 32.61
C TYR A 233 13.97 45.27 31.49
N PRO A 234 13.58 44.80 30.29
CA PRO A 234 14.50 44.54 29.19
C PRO A 234 14.85 45.78 28.34
N ASP A 235 15.99 45.73 27.66
CA ASP A 235 16.41 46.63 26.56
C ASP A 235 16.05 45.99 25.21
N LEU A 236 17.04 45.60 24.40
CA LEU A 236 16.82 45.03 23.07
C LEU A 236 16.41 43.56 23.10
N GLY A 237 16.45 42.90 24.26
CA GLY A 237 16.07 41.49 24.41
C GLY A 237 14.64 41.17 23.98
N MET A 238 13.77 42.17 23.83
CA MET A 238 12.42 42.01 23.26
C MET A 238 12.42 41.53 21.81
N ILE A 239 13.45 41.86 21.01
CA ILE A 239 13.58 41.43 19.60
C ILE A 239 14.30 40.10 19.41
N PHE A 240 14.79 39.51 20.50
CA PHE A 240 15.48 38.22 20.51
C PHE A 240 14.76 37.03 19.83
N PRO A 241 13.41 36.92 19.84
CA PRO A 241 12.74 35.75 19.25
C PRO A 241 12.63 35.83 17.71
N VAL A 242 12.98 36.96 17.10
CA VAL A 242 13.06 37.11 15.64
C VAL A 242 14.44 36.67 15.16
N THR A 243 14.54 36.16 13.94
CA THR A 243 15.83 35.81 13.31
C THR A 243 16.82 36.97 13.38
N ARG A 244 18.09 36.67 13.72
CA ARG A 244 19.16 37.65 14.02
C ARG A 244 18.94 38.48 15.29
N GLY A 245 17.95 38.13 16.11
CA GLY A 245 17.62 38.82 17.34
C GLY A 245 18.78 38.80 18.35
N LEU A 246 19.52 37.69 18.47
CA LEU A 246 20.73 37.62 19.30
C LEU A 246 21.79 38.60 18.81
N VAL A 247 22.07 38.62 17.51
CA VAL A 247 23.11 39.47 16.90
C VAL A 247 22.81 40.95 17.14
N GLN A 248 21.57 41.36 16.93
CA GLN A 248 21.13 42.74 17.19
C GLN A 248 21.19 43.11 18.67
N THR A 249 20.70 42.23 19.57
CA THR A 249 20.71 42.48 21.02
C THR A 249 22.14 42.53 21.58
N SER A 250 23.03 41.66 21.08
CA SER A 250 24.44 41.63 21.48
C SER A 250 25.25 42.77 20.89
N ARG A 251 24.72 43.47 19.87
CA ARG A 251 25.41 44.52 19.10
C ARG A 251 26.71 44.00 18.48
N LEU A 252 26.69 42.75 18.03
CA LEU A 252 27.76 42.17 17.23
C LEU A 252 27.63 42.65 15.78
N SER A 253 28.76 42.82 15.09
CA SER A 253 28.75 43.15 13.67
C SER A 253 28.23 41.96 12.87
N ASP A 254 27.25 42.21 12.02
CA ASP A 254 26.62 41.23 11.15
C ASP A 254 26.97 41.48 9.67
N ASP A 255 28.08 42.20 9.47
CA ASP A 255 28.65 42.56 8.18
C ASP A 255 29.11 41.30 7.43
N ILE A 256 28.52 41.11 6.25
CA ILE A 256 28.80 39.99 5.36
C ILE A 256 30.27 40.00 4.92
N ILE A 257 30.89 41.18 4.79
CA ILE A 257 32.30 41.32 4.41
C ILE A 257 33.20 40.74 5.50
N ALA A 258 32.86 40.98 6.77
CA ALA A 258 33.64 40.48 7.90
C ALA A 258 33.43 38.97 8.11
N GLY A 259 32.26 38.43 7.75
CA GLY A 259 31.94 37.00 7.86
C GLY A 259 31.97 36.44 9.29
N GLU A 260 32.08 37.30 10.31
CA GLU A 260 32.31 36.89 11.70
C GLU A 260 31.10 36.17 12.31
N VAL A 261 29.89 36.47 11.83
CA VAL A 261 28.65 35.92 12.35
C VAL A 261 27.78 35.40 11.21
N ILE A 262 27.43 34.12 11.28
CA ILE A 262 26.46 33.51 10.38
C ILE A 262 25.18 33.23 11.17
N ALA A 263 24.07 33.78 10.72
CA ALA A 263 22.77 33.60 11.34
C ALA A 263 21.80 32.93 10.34
N THR A 264 21.19 31.81 10.74
CA THR A 264 20.21 31.10 9.91
C THR A 264 19.13 30.45 10.75
N ASP A 265 18.05 30.06 10.10
CA ASP A 265 16.89 29.47 10.77
C ASP A 265 16.14 28.47 9.90
N GLY A 266 15.26 27.72 10.56
CA GLY A 266 14.32 26.80 9.92
C GLY A 266 14.88 25.39 9.77
N LYS A 267 13.96 24.43 9.68
CA LYS A 267 14.24 22.99 9.82
C LYS A 267 15.32 22.44 8.87
N MET A 268 15.43 22.97 7.65
CA MET A 268 16.40 22.52 6.64
C MET A 268 17.75 23.18 6.85
N ASN A 269 17.80 24.52 6.86
CA ASN A 269 19.04 25.27 7.02
C ASN A 269 19.72 24.97 8.36
N PHE A 270 18.95 24.67 9.40
CA PHE A 270 19.45 24.18 10.68
C PHE A 270 20.33 22.94 10.54
N VAL A 271 19.85 21.91 9.84
CA VAL A 271 20.59 20.66 9.64
C VAL A 271 21.81 20.89 8.75
N HIS A 272 21.65 21.67 7.68
CA HIS A 272 22.74 21.97 6.75
C HIS A 272 23.87 22.75 7.43
N ALA A 273 23.54 23.82 8.16
CA ALA A 273 24.52 24.65 8.84
C ALA A 273 25.36 23.85 9.85
N ILE A 274 24.74 22.93 10.60
CA ILE A 274 25.49 22.09 11.55
C ILE A 274 26.41 21.10 10.81
N LYS A 275 25.93 20.46 9.72
CA LYS A 275 26.75 19.54 8.92
C LYS A 275 27.91 20.25 8.22
N GLU A 276 27.70 21.42 7.64
CA GLU A 276 28.74 22.22 6.99
C GLU A 276 29.75 22.74 8.01
N TYR A 277 29.30 23.12 9.21
CA TYR A 277 30.18 23.50 10.32
C TYR A 277 31.06 22.32 10.77
N GLU A 278 30.50 21.11 10.88
CA GLU A 278 31.25 19.88 11.23
C GLU A 278 32.35 19.55 10.21
N LYS A 279 32.07 19.75 8.92
CA LYS A 279 33.05 19.52 7.85
C LYS A 279 34.12 20.61 7.75
N GLY A 280 34.00 21.70 8.52
CA GLY A 280 34.88 22.87 8.42
C GLY A 280 34.64 23.73 7.17
N GLU A 281 33.49 23.57 6.51
CA GLU A 281 33.09 24.35 5.33
C GLU A 281 32.59 25.76 5.72
N LEU A 282 32.12 25.93 6.97
CA LEU A 282 31.73 27.22 7.54
C LEU A 282 32.84 27.83 8.40
N GLN A 283 33.46 28.90 7.90
CA GLN A 283 34.39 29.73 8.65
C GLN A 283 33.65 30.93 9.26
N THR A 284 33.30 30.85 10.53
CA THR A 284 32.64 31.94 11.27
C THR A 284 33.07 31.93 12.73
N ARG A 285 32.93 33.05 13.45
CA ARG A 285 33.23 33.15 14.89
C ARG A 285 32.00 32.82 15.74
N LEU A 286 30.81 33.10 15.21
CA LEU A 286 29.54 32.79 15.84
C LEU A 286 28.54 32.25 14.81
N LEU A 287 28.13 31.01 15.00
CA LEU A 287 27.04 30.39 14.27
C LEU A 287 25.74 30.49 15.10
N GLU A 288 24.87 31.43 14.76
CA GLU A 288 23.51 31.52 15.32
C GLU A 288 22.55 30.70 14.45
N VAL A 289 21.99 29.62 15.02
CA VAL A 289 21.07 28.76 14.28
C VAL A 289 19.82 28.49 15.12
N LEU A 290 18.65 28.69 14.52
CA LEU A 290 17.36 28.36 15.13
C LEU A 290 16.66 27.22 14.37
N CYS A 291 16.17 26.21 15.09
CA CYS A 291 15.44 25.10 14.45
C CYS A 291 14.13 25.54 13.76
N CYS A 292 13.49 26.58 14.30
CA CYS A 292 12.30 27.22 13.72
C CYS A 292 12.68 28.54 13.05
N THR A 293 11.85 29.03 12.12
CA THR A 293 12.00 30.37 11.51
C THR A 293 11.70 31.48 12.52
N GLY A 294 12.69 31.76 13.37
CA GLY A 294 12.53 32.49 14.61
C GLY A 294 11.74 31.71 15.67
N CYS A 295 11.94 32.04 16.94
CA CYS A 295 11.07 31.55 18.02
C CYS A 295 9.62 32.00 17.84
N ILE A 296 9.38 33.10 17.10
CA ILE A 296 8.04 33.55 16.71
C ILE A 296 7.28 32.54 15.85
N MET A 297 7.93 31.54 15.25
CA MET A 297 7.29 30.42 14.54
C MET A 297 7.40 29.09 15.29
N GLY A 298 7.67 29.14 16.60
CA GLY A 298 7.75 27.96 17.45
C GLY A 298 6.46 27.12 17.44
N PRO A 299 6.55 25.83 17.81
CA PRO A 299 5.41 24.90 17.76
C PRO A 299 4.35 25.11 18.86
N GLY A 300 4.65 25.89 19.89
CA GLY A 300 3.78 26.12 21.06
C GLY A 300 2.79 27.27 20.92
N PHE A 301 2.62 27.85 19.72
CA PHE A 301 1.56 28.81 19.42
C PHE A 301 0.23 28.09 19.21
N SER A 302 -0.89 28.73 19.55
CA SER A 302 -2.23 28.16 19.30
C SER A 302 -2.83 28.58 17.96
N GLN A 303 -2.54 29.79 17.49
CA GLN A 303 -3.14 30.37 16.29
C GLN A 303 -2.23 30.17 15.07
N GLU A 304 -2.78 29.86 13.90
CA GLU A 304 -2.02 29.78 12.63
C GLU A 304 -1.75 31.19 12.01
N ASN A 305 -1.26 32.13 12.82
CA ASN A 305 -0.92 33.49 12.34
C ASN A 305 0.28 33.47 11.38
N PRO A 306 0.25 34.26 10.27
CA PRO A 306 1.36 34.36 9.33
C PRO A 306 2.64 34.92 9.95
N TYR A 307 3.79 34.54 9.39
CA TYR A 307 5.13 34.96 9.85
C TYR A 307 5.28 36.48 9.98
N PHE A 308 4.95 37.24 8.93
CA PHE A 308 5.15 38.70 8.91
C PHE A 308 4.25 39.45 9.89
N LEU A 309 3.07 38.92 10.19
CA LEU A 309 2.19 39.47 11.22
C LEU A 309 2.85 39.36 12.59
N ARG A 310 3.35 38.17 12.94
CA ARG A 310 4.03 37.93 14.22
C ARG A 310 5.31 38.76 14.35
N ARG A 311 6.11 38.84 13.30
CA ARG A 311 7.33 39.67 13.26
C ARG A 311 7.01 41.14 13.50
N THR A 312 5.98 41.67 12.83
CA THR A 312 5.55 43.06 12.99
C THR A 312 5.03 43.33 14.40
N ALA A 313 4.26 42.41 14.99
CA ALA A 313 3.74 42.53 16.35
C ALA A 313 4.87 42.64 17.39
N VAL A 314 5.88 41.77 17.31
CA VAL A 314 7.06 41.83 18.19
C VAL A 314 7.84 43.13 17.97
N SER A 315 8.07 43.55 16.72
CA SER A 315 8.76 44.79 16.40
C SER A 315 8.05 46.02 16.98
N LYS A 316 6.72 46.11 16.79
CA LYS A 316 5.88 47.21 17.31
C LYS A 316 5.87 47.23 18.84
N TYR A 317 5.80 46.07 19.48
CA TYR A 317 5.90 45.97 20.93
C TYR A 317 7.25 46.50 21.42
N ALA A 318 8.35 46.03 20.84
CA ALA A 318 9.69 46.45 21.22
C ALA A 318 9.90 47.96 21.00
N SER A 319 9.46 48.52 19.87
CA SER A 319 9.60 49.96 19.59
C SER A 319 8.86 50.83 20.60
N ASN A 320 7.67 50.39 21.04
CA ASN A 320 6.85 51.13 21.99
C ASN A 320 7.42 51.09 23.42
N ARG A 321 8.08 49.97 23.79
CA ARG A 321 8.57 49.74 25.15
C ARG A 321 10.02 50.17 25.36
N LEU A 322 10.83 50.26 24.31
CA LEU A 322 12.27 50.48 24.41
C LEU A 322 12.66 51.71 25.24
N GLN A 323 12.10 52.88 24.91
CA GLN A 323 12.44 54.12 25.60
C GLN A 323 11.95 54.11 27.06
N ILE A 324 10.75 53.55 27.30
CA ILE A 324 10.14 53.45 28.63
C ILE A 324 11.00 52.54 29.52
N ASN A 325 11.36 51.36 29.04
CA ASN A 325 12.15 50.40 29.82
C ASN A 325 13.55 50.94 30.14
N ARG A 326 14.21 51.61 29.18
CA ARG A 326 15.53 52.26 29.41
C ARG A 326 15.52 53.32 30.50
N GLN A 327 14.40 54.01 30.69
CA GLN A 327 14.25 54.99 31.78
C GLN A 327 14.01 54.34 33.14
N ARG A 328 13.48 53.12 33.16
CA ARG A 328 13.11 52.40 34.40
C ARG A 328 14.24 51.56 34.99
N MET A 329 15.30 51.29 34.23
CA MET A 329 16.41 50.47 34.68
C MET A 329 17.68 51.31 34.78
N SER A 330 18.24 51.41 35.98
CA SER A 330 19.48 52.13 36.22
C SER A 330 20.71 51.28 35.83
N GLU A 331 21.82 51.95 35.50
CA GLU A 331 23.10 51.28 35.23
C GLU A 331 23.58 50.47 36.45
N ALA A 332 23.34 50.96 37.67
CA ALA A 332 23.72 50.26 38.90
C ALA A 332 22.95 48.93 39.06
N GLU A 333 21.64 48.94 38.80
CA GLU A 333 20.84 47.70 38.79
C GLU A 333 21.31 46.75 37.69
N TRP A 334 21.64 47.24 36.49
CA TRP A 334 22.19 46.42 35.42
C TRP A 334 23.49 45.70 35.83
N GLN A 335 24.42 46.42 36.46
CA GLN A 335 25.68 45.84 36.92
C GLN A 335 25.50 44.76 38.00
N GLU A 336 24.43 44.87 38.81
CA GLU A 336 24.11 43.83 39.78
C GLU A 336 23.77 42.50 39.09
N TYR A 337 23.03 42.51 37.98
CA TYR A 337 22.67 41.28 37.26
C TYR A 337 23.75 40.81 36.29
N SER A 338 24.58 41.71 35.75
CA SER A 338 25.66 41.35 34.82
C SER A 338 26.71 40.43 35.46
N SER A 339 26.84 40.49 36.80
CA SER A 339 27.71 39.63 37.61
C SER A 339 27.19 38.21 37.87
N LEU A 340 25.96 37.88 37.44
CA LEU A 340 25.39 36.54 37.62
C LEU A 340 26.20 35.48 36.86
N ASN A 341 26.35 34.30 37.49
CA ASN A 341 26.91 33.15 36.79
C ASN A 341 25.89 32.62 35.76
N LEU A 342 26.17 32.83 34.49
CA LEU A 342 25.37 32.38 33.35
C LEU A 342 26.06 31.26 32.56
N SER A 343 27.10 30.65 33.13
CA SER A 343 27.82 29.54 32.50
C SER A 343 27.05 28.23 32.61
N ILE A 344 27.28 27.35 31.62
CA ILE A 344 26.78 25.98 31.54
C ILE A 344 27.80 25.13 30.78
N SER A 345 27.91 23.86 31.14
CA SER A 345 28.67 22.83 30.41
C SER A 345 27.71 21.87 29.73
N PHE A 346 28.11 21.32 28.60
CA PHE A 346 27.34 20.32 27.85
C PHE A 346 28.17 19.08 27.68
N GLU A 347 27.54 17.92 27.85
CA GLU A 347 28.17 16.61 27.62
C GLU A 347 27.59 15.95 26.36
N PRO A 348 28.40 15.20 25.58
CA PRO A 348 27.91 14.46 24.43
C PRO A 348 26.99 13.31 24.85
N GLU A 349 25.88 13.15 24.13
CA GLU A 349 24.92 12.06 24.28
C GLU A 349 25.08 11.13 23.07
N ASN A 350 26.14 10.32 23.01
CA ASN A 350 26.39 9.46 21.85
C ASN A 350 25.22 8.50 21.61
N LEU A 351 24.49 8.71 20.52
CA LEU A 351 23.60 7.70 19.97
C LEU A 351 24.49 6.67 19.27
N ASP A 352 24.60 5.47 19.84
CA ASP A 352 25.22 4.34 19.16
C ASP A 352 24.40 4.02 17.90
N ASP A 353 24.86 4.51 16.74
CA ASP A 353 24.09 4.50 15.49
C ASP A 353 24.99 4.10 14.29
N PRO A 354 25.56 2.88 14.31
CA PRO A 354 26.50 2.43 13.29
C PRO A 354 25.91 2.53 11.89
N LEU A 355 26.77 2.89 10.92
CA LEU A 355 26.38 2.94 9.51
C LEU A 355 26.37 1.51 8.94
N PRO A 356 25.28 1.08 8.29
CA PRO A 356 25.25 -0.19 7.58
C PRO A 356 26.28 -0.24 6.45
N THR A 357 26.72 -1.44 6.09
CA THR A 357 27.66 -1.59 4.97
C THR A 357 26.98 -1.35 3.63
N ARG A 358 27.79 -1.11 2.60
CA ARG A 358 27.28 -0.88 1.25
C ARG A 358 26.49 -2.09 0.74
N GLU A 359 26.95 -3.31 1.03
CA GLU A 359 26.30 -4.54 0.60
C GLU A 359 24.91 -4.70 1.24
N GLU A 360 24.75 -4.33 2.51
CA GLU A 360 23.46 -4.37 3.21
C GLU A 360 22.46 -3.38 2.59
N ILE A 361 22.92 -2.16 2.27
CA ILE A 361 22.11 -1.14 1.61
C ILE A 361 21.65 -1.63 0.23
N GLU A 362 22.58 -2.17 -0.56
CA GLU A 362 22.28 -2.72 -1.90
C GLU A 362 21.33 -3.92 -1.85
N SER A 363 21.35 -4.71 -0.77
CA SER A 363 20.38 -5.79 -0.55
C SER A 363 18.95 -5.26 -0.39
N VAL A 364 18.77 -4.21 0.42
CA VAL A 364 17.45 -3.59 0.64
C VAL A 364 16.95 -2.88 -0.62
N LEU A 365 17.82 -2.19 -1.36
CA LEU A 365 17.47 -1.56 -2.63
C LEU A 365 16.95 -2.59 -3.64
N ARG A 366 17.65 -3.73 -3.80
CA ARG A 366 17.19 -4.83 -4.66
C ARG A 366 15.83 -5.39 -4.22
N ARG A 367 15.61 -5.57 -2.92
CA ARG A 367 14.30 -6.01 -2.39
C ARG A 367 13.17 -5.04 -2.72
N MET A 368 13.47 -3.74 -2.84
CA MET A 368 12.53 -2.71 -3.25
C MET A 368 12.39 -2.58 -4.78
N GLY A 369 13.00 -3.46 -5.57
CA GLY A 369 12.98 -3.42 -7.04
C GLY A 369 13.91 -2.37 -7.64
N LYS A 370 14.96 -1.94 -6.92
CA LYS A 370 15.98 -1.00 -7.41
C LYS A 370 17.27 -1.75 -7.66
N GLU A 371 17.51 -2.13 -8.91
CA GLU A 371 18.69 -2.90 -9.30
C GLU A 371 19.78 -2.02 -9.92
N LYS A 372 19.38 -0.92 -10.55
CA LYS A 372 20.27 0.00 -11.25
C LYS A 372 20.16 1.42 -10.67
N PRO A 373 21.18 2.27 -10.88
CA PRO A 373 21.12 3.66 -10.43
C PRO A 373 19.92 4.43 -10.95
N GLU A 374 19.41 4.12 -12.15
CA GLU A 374 18.24 4.79 -12.72
C GLU A 374 16.93 4.47 -11.97
N ASP A 375 16.89 3.37 -11.22
CA ASP A 375 15.74 2.99 -10.39
C ASP A 375 15.71 3.80 -9.08
N GLU A 376 16.81 4.44 -8.68
CA GLU A 376 16.92 5.29 -7.49
C GLU A 376 16.30 6.68 -7.72
N LEU A 377 14.96 6.73 -7.81
CA LEU A 377 14.21 7.95 -8.16
C LEU A 377 14.37 9.15 -7.20
N ASP A 378 14.81 8.91 -5.96
CA ASP A 378 15.03 9.94 -4.93
C ASP A 378 13.87 10.96 -4.77
N CYS A 379 12.62 10.48 -4.88
CA CYS A 379 11.45 11.34 -4.96
C CYS A 379 10.97 11.92 -3.60
N GLY A 380 11.56 11.51 -2.47
CA GLY A 380 11.21 12.02 -1.15
C GLY A 380 9.87 11.53 -0.55
N ALA A 381 9.09 10.72 -1.28
CA ALA A 381 7.73 10.36 -0.87
C ALA A 381 7.66 9.57 0.45
N CYS A 382 8.62 8.67 0.68
CA CYS A 382 8.75 7.89 1.92
C CYS A 382 9.26 8.72 3.11
N GLY A 383 9.62 9.99 2.92
CA GLY A 383 10.13 10.87 3.98
C GLY A 383 11.65 10.90 4.15
N TYR A 384 12.40 10.25 3.26
CA TYR A 384 13.86 10.28 3.15
C TYR A 384 14.27 10.92 1.82
N GLU A 385 15.38 11.66 1.77
CA GLU A 385 15.75 12.43 0.58
C GLU A 385 16.20 11.52 -0.56
N THR A 386 16.95 10.47 -0.23
CA THR A 386 17.41 9.47 -1.20
C THR A 386 16.90 8.07 -0.90
N CYS A 387 16.85 7.22 -1.92
CA CYS A 387 16.52 5.81 -1.80
C CYS A 387 17.51 5.08 -0.89
N ARG A 388 18.78 5.49 -0.90
CA ARG A 388 19.82 4.98 -0.01
C ARG A 388 19.59 5.35 1.45
N GLU A 389 19.22 6.59 1.73
CA GLU A 389 18.82 6.99 3.09
C GLU A 389 17.62 6.18 3.60
N HIS A 390 16.64 5.93 2.73
CA HIS A 390 15.50 5.09 3.08
C HIS A 390 15.94 3.64 3.37
N ALA A 391 16.83 3.06 2.56
CA ALA A 391 17.37 1.72 2.78
C ALA A 391 18.16 1.63 4.11
N VAL A 392 18.99 2.63 4.41
CA VAL A 392 19.69 2.74 5.71
C VAL A 392 18.68 2.79 6.86
N ALA A 393 17.60 3.57 6.72
CA ALA A 393 16.57 3.66 7.74
C ALA A 393 15.80 2.34 7.94
N ILE A 394 15.59 1.55 6.88
CA ILE A 394 15.00 0.21 6.98
C ILE A 394 15.93 -0.73 7.77
N LEU A 395 17.22 -0.74 7.47
CA LEU A 395 18.22 -1.55 8.18
C LEU A 395 18.30 -1.18 9.67
N LYS A 396 18.11 0.10 9.99
CA LYS A 396 18.06 0.61 11.37
C LYS A 396 16.71 0.40 12.07
N GLY A 397 15.73 -0.24 11.43
CA GLY A 397 14.39 -0.45 11.98
C GLY A 397 13.60 0.83 12.20
N LEU A 398 13.95 1.91 11.50
CA LEU A 398 13.25 3.20 11.52
C LEU A 398 12.17 3.27 10.43
N ALA A 399 12.29 2.50 9.36
CA ALA A 399 11.40 2.54 8.20
C ALA A 399 11.04 1.13 7.71
N GLU A 400 9.97 1.05 6.92
CA GLU A 400 9.48 -0.18 6.29
C GLU A 400 9.56 -0.04 4.77
N SER A 401 9.73 -1.15 4.04
CA SER A 401 9.84 -1.13 2.58
C SER A 401 8.53 -0.64 1.92
N GLU A 402 7.40 -0.88 2.57
CA GLU A 402 6.05 -0.44 2.20
C GLU A 402 5.88 1.09 2.22
N MET A 403 6.84 1.85 2.77
CA MET A 403 6.83 3.31 2.66
C MET A 403 7.23 3.78 1.26
N CYS A 404 7.87 2.94 0.46
CA CYS A 404 8.23 3.24 -0.92
C CYS A 404 7.00 3.07 -1.83
N LEU A 405 6.48 4.20 -2.33
CA LEU A 405 5.28 4.23 -3.16
C LEU A 405 5.41 3.41 -4.45
N PRO A 406 6.48 3.56 -5.27
CA PRO A 406 6.67 2.72 -6.47
C PRO A 406 6.69 1.22 -6.15
N TYR A 407 7.48 0.81 -5.14
CA TYR A 407 7.53 -0.58 -4.68
C TYR A 407 6.15 -1.11 -4.28
N THR A 408 5.38 -0.32 -3.55
CA THR A 408 4.04 -0.71 -3.09
C THR A 408 3.06 -0.84 -4.26
N ILE A 409 3.13 0.06 -5.24
CA ILE A 409 2.31 -0.01 -6.45
C ILE A 409 2.64 -1.28 -7.25
N ASP A 410 3.91 -1.60 -7.44
CA ASP A 410 4.32 -2.77 -8.21
C ASP A 410 3.94 -4.07 -7.47
N ARG A 411 4.12 -4.11 -6.15
CA ARG A 411 3.64 -5.23 -5.32
C ARG A 411 2.12 -5.41 -5.42
N LEU A 412 1.36 -4.32 -5.40
CA LEU A 412 -0.10 -4.36 -5.60
C LEU A 412 -0.48 -4.90 -6.99
N LYS A 413 0.22 -4.48 -8.06
CA LYS A 413 0.00 -5.00 -9.41
C LYS A 413 0.28 -6.50 -9.50
N SER A 414 1.40 -6.96 -8.95
CA SER A 414 1.75 -8.39 -8.93
C SER A 414 0.70 -9.22 -8.18
N SER A 415 0.27 -8.77 -6.98
CA SER A 415 -0.78 -9.46 -6.24
C SER A 415 -2.13 -9.47 -6.97
N LEU A 416 -2.48 -8.41 -7.71
CA LEU A 416 -3.69 -8.39 -8.54
C LEU A 416 -3.59 -9.38 -9.72
N GLN A 417 -2.41 -9.51 -10.33
CA GLN A 417 -2.19 -10.49 -11.39
C GLN A 417 -2.32 -11.92 -10.87
N GLU A 418 -1.69 -12.23 -9.73
CA GLU A 418 -1.81 -13.53 -9.06
C GLU A 418 -3.26 -13.85 -8.70
N LEU A 419 -4.00 -12.87 -8.16
CA LEU A 419 -5.40 -13.03 -7.81
C LEU A 419 -6.28 -13.31 -9.04
N ASN A 420 -6.06 -12.60 -10.14
CA ASN A 420 -6.79 -12.82 -11.39
C ASN A 420 -6.52 -14.21 -11.97
N LEU A 421 -5.26 -14.65 -11.99
CA LEU A 421 -4.88 -16.00 -12.44
C LEU A 421 -5.58 -17.08 -11.60
N SER A 422 -5.59 -16.91 -10.27
CA SER A 422 -6.29 -17.83 -9.36
C SER A 422 -7.80 -17.86 -9.61
N HIS A 423 -8.41 -16.70 -9.89
CA HIS A 423 -9.84 -16.61 -10.20
C HIS A 423 -10.20 -17.31 -11.53
N GLU A 424 -9.36 -17.18 -12.56
CA GLU A 424 -9.54 -17.89 -13.85
C GLU A 424 -9.42 -19.42 -13.69
N GLN A 425 -8.43 -19.89 -12.92
CA GLN A 425 -8.27 -21.30 -12.58
C GLN A 425 -9.47 -21.85 -11.81
N LEU A 426 -9.99 -21.09 -10.84
CA LEU A 426 -11.19 -21.48 -10.10
C LEU A 426 -12.42 -21.58 -11.02
N ALA A 427 -12.60 -20.61 -11.91
CA ALA A 427 -13.73 -20.59 -12.84
C ALA A 427 -13.71 -21.79 -13.81
N SER A 428 -12.54 -22.10 -14.38
CA SER A 428 -12.38 -23.25 -15.28
C SER A 428 -12.61 -24.59 -14.56
N THR A 429 -12.07 -24.74 -13.35
CA THR A 429 -12.26 -25.95 -12.53
C THR A 429 -13.72 -26.15 -12.17
N ARG A 430 -14.43 -25.08 -11.78
CA ARG A 430 -15.86 -25.12 -11.48
C ARG A 430 -16.69 -25.55 -12.69
N GLN A 431 -16.36 -25.04 -13.88
CA GLN A 431 -17.07 -25.43 -15.11
C GLN A 431 -16.84 -26.90 -15.48
N ALA A 432 -15.61 -27.40 -15.29
CA ALA A 432 -15.28 -28.81 -15.49
C ALA A 432 -16.08 -29.72 -14.54
N LEU A 433 -16.20 -29.33 -13.26
CA LEU A 433 -16.99 -30.06 -12.27
C LEU A 433 -18.48 -30.11 -12.63
N ILE A 434 -19.08 -28.99 -13.04
CA ILE A 434 -20.49 -28.95 -13.48
C ILE A 434 -20.73 -29.91 -14.65
N ASN A 435 -19.82 -29.92 -15.63
CA ASN A 435 -19.93 -30.81 -16.79
C ASN A 435 -19.76 -32.29 -16.39
N ALA A 436 -18.83 -32.60 -15.49
CA ALA A 436 -18.63 -33.95 -14.98
C ALA A 436 -19.86 -34.45 -14.18
N GLU A 437 -20.45 -33.59 -13.34
CA GLU A 437 -21.66 -33.90 -12.57
C GLU A 437 -22.86 -34.20 -13.48
N LYS A 438 -23.07 -33.38 -14.52
CA LYS A 438 -24.11 -33.63 -15.55
C LYS A 438 -23.93 -35.00 -16.21
N LEU A 439 -22.71 -35.33 -16.62
CA LEU A 439 -22.40 -36.60 -17.27
C LEU A 439 -22.60 -37.81 -16.35
N ALA A 440 -22.17 -37.71 -15.09
CA ALA A 440 -22.34 -38.77 -14.10
C ALA A 440 -23.83 -39.04 -13.80
N SER A 441 -24.63 -37.98 -13.61
CA SER A 441 -26.07 -38.07 -13.37
C SER A 441 -26.80 -38.72 -14.55
N MET A 442 -26.47 -38.32 -15.78
CA MET A 442 -27.04 -38.95 -16.99
C MET A 442 -26.67 -40.43 -17.11
N GLY A 443 -25.43 -40.81 -16.77
CA GLY A 443 -25.00 -42.22 -16.80
C GLY A 443 -25.76 -43.12 -15.84
N GLN A 444 -25.99 -42.64 -14.60
CA GLN A 444 -26.69 -43.40 -13.56
C GLN A 444 -28.17 -43.61 -13.89
N LEU A 445 -28.86 -42.56 -14.34
CA LEU A 445 -30.27 -42.64 -14.75
C LEU A 445 -30.46 -43.56 -15.96
N SER A 446 -29.57 -43.48 -16.96
CA SER A 446 -29.65 -44.27 -18.18
C SER A 446 -29.54 -45.77 -17.92
N ALA A 447 -28.70 -46.19 -16.96
CA ALA A 447 -28.52 -47.60 -16.61
C ALA A 447 -29.77 -48.22 -15.95
N GLY A 448 -30.42 -47.49 -15.04
CA GLY A 448 -31.65 -47.94 -14.36
C GLY A 448 -32.84 -48.02 -15.31
N ILE A 449 -33.10 -46.93 -16.05
CA ILE A 449 -34.20 -46.85 -17.03
C ILE A 449 -34.08 -47.98 -18.05
N ALA A 450 -32.87 -48.26 -18.53
CA ALA A 450 -32.69 -49.24 -19.57
C ALA A 450 -32.90 -50.68 -19.11
N HIS A 451 -32.56 -51.01 -17.86
CA HIS A 451 -32.87 -52.32 -17.31
C HIS A 451 -34.38 -52.51 -17.17
N GLU A 452 -35.11 -51.49 -16.71
CA GLU A 452 -36.55 -51.54 -16.51
C GLU A 452 -37.34 -51.57 -17.82
N ILE A 453 -36.87 -50.92 -18.89
CA ILE A 453 -37.54 -50.93 -20.21
C ILE A 453 -37.17 -52.17 -21.04
N ASN A 454 -35.93 -52.67 -20.95
CA ASN A 454 -35.54 -53.86 -21.70
C ASN A 454 -36.33 -55.11 -21.28
N ASN A 455 -36.75 -55.19 -20.02
CA ASN A 455 -37.53 -56.31 -19.50
C ASN A 455 -38.91 -56.48 -20.19
N PRO A 456 -39.83 -55.49 -20.18
CA PRO A 456 -41.11 -55.59 -20.86
C PRO A 456 -40.96 -55.70 -22.39
N LEU A 457 -39.98 -55.00 -23.00
CA LEU A 457 -39.71 -55.15 -24.42
C LEU A 457 -39.26 -56.57 -24.80
N GLY A 458 -38.46 -57.22 -23.93
CA GLY A 458 -38.08 -58.61 -24.12
C GLY A 458 -39.29 -59.54 -24.16
N VAL A 459 -40.28 -59.30 -23.30
CA VAL A 459 -41.54 -60.07 -23.26
C VAL A 459 -42.39 -59.81 -24.50
N ILE A 460 -42.56 -58.55 -24.90
CA ILE A 460 -43.32 -58.16 -26.11
C ILE A 460 -42.70 -58.81 -27.35
N LEU A 461 -41.37 -58.77 -27.45
CA LEU A 461 -40.65 -59.37 -28.58
C LEU A 461 -40.75 -60.89 -28.61
N LEU A 462 -40.69 -61.55 -27.46
CA LEU A 462 -40.83 -62.99 -27.37
C LEU A 462 -42.21 -63.43 -27.89
N TYR A 463 -43.28 -62.91 -27.28
CA TYR A 463 -44.64 -63.28 -27.69
C TYR A 463 -44.96 -62.82 -29.11
N GLY A 464 -44.57 -61.59 -29.47
CA GLY A 464 -44.80 -61.05 -30.81
C GLY A 464 -44.15 -61.92 -31.90
N LYS A 465 -42.88 -62.34 -31.71
CA LYS A 465 -42.21 -63.23 -32.67
C LYS A 465 -42.82 -64.63 -32.71
N THR A 466 -43.17 -65.20 -31.56
CA THR A 466 -43.83 -66.52 -31.52
C THR A 466 -45.18 -66.49 -32.24
N MET A 467 -46.01 -65.46 -32.01
CA MET A 467 -47.28 -65.33 -32.71
C MET A 467 -47.09 -65.10 -34.22
N LEU A 468 -46.03 -64.40 -34.61
CA LEU A 468 -45.68 -64.15 -36.00
C LEU A 468 -45.21 -65.42 -36.74
N GLU A 469 -44.55 -66.35 -36.03
CA GLU A 469 -44.19 -67.69 -36.56
C GLU A 469 -45.42 -68.57 -36.79
N ASP A 470 -46.49 -68.40 -36.00
CA ASP A 470 -47.73 -69.17 -36.09
C ASP A 470 -48.75 -68.59 -37.10
N CYS A 471 -48.50 -67.38 -37.64
CA CYS A 471 -49.39 -66.68 -38.56
C CYS A 471 -49.04 -66.92 -40.05
N PRO A 472 -50.03 -67.09 -40.95
CA PRO A 472 -49.78 -67.11 -42.40
C PRO A 472 -49.18 -65.79 -42.89
N PRO A 473 -48.13 -65.80 -43.73
CA PRO A 473 -47.39 -64.58 -44.15
C PRO A 473 -48.23 -63.50 -44.85
N ASP A 474 -49.36 -63.89 -45.46
CA ASP A 474 -50.24 -63.00 -46.22
C ASP A 474 -51.48 -62.54 -45.40
N SER A 475 -51.53 -62.86 -44.10
CA SER A 475 -52.65 -62.47 -43.23
C SER A 475 -52.50 -61.03 -42.70
N GLU A 476 -53.63 -60.38 -42.45
CA GLU A 476 -53.66 -59.03 -41.85
C GLU A 476 -53.04 -59.05 -40.45
N GLU A 477 -53.26 -60.14 -39.70
CA GLU A 477 -52.67 -60.40 -38.39
C GLU A 477 -51.15 -60.50 -38.42
N TYR A 478 -50.57 -61.09 -39.49
CA TYR A 478 -49.12 -61.16 -39.67
C TYR A 478 -48.51 -59.76 -39.86
N GLN A 479 -49.16 -58.90 -40.64
CA GLN A 479 -48.70 -57.53 -40.86
C GLN A 479 -48.75 -56.68 -39.59
N ASP A 480 -49.82 -56.80 -38.81
CA ASP A 480 -49.97 -56.11 -37.53
C ASP A 480 -48.93 -56.58 -36.49
N LEU A 481 -48.73 -57.90 -36.36
CA LEU A 481 -47.71 -58.47 -35.48
C LEU A 481 -46.30 -58.07 -35.91
N GLN A 482 -46.03 -58.02 -37.21
CA GLN A 482 -44.76 -57.58 -37.75
C GLN A 482 -44.47 -56.13 -37.34
N MET A 483 -45.46 -55.26 -37.46
CA MET A 483 -45.32 -53.86 -37.06
C MET A 483 -45.02 -53.74 -35.55
N ILE A 484 -45.68 -54.52 -34.70
CA ILE A 484 -45.45 -54.52 -33.24
C ILE A 484 -44.02 -54.99 -32.90
N VAL A 485 -43.57 -56.08 -33.52
CA VAL A 485 -42.21 -56.61 -33.31
C VAL A 485 -41.17 -55.60 -33.76
N GLU A 486 -41.34 -54.98 -34.93
CA GLU A 486 -40.45 -53.93 -35.44
C GLU A 486 -40.38 -52.72 -34.50
N GLN A 487 -41.52 -52.25 -33.96
CA GLN A 487 -41.52 -51.14 -33.00
C GLN A 487 -40.89 -51.53 -31.65
N ALA A 488 -41.12 -52.75 -31.16
CA ALA A 488 -40.51 -53.21 -29.92
C ALA A 488 -38.98 -53.39 -30.06
N GLU A 489 -38.50 -53.88 -31.21
CA GLU A 489 -37.07 -53.95 -31.55
C GLU A 489 -36.45 -52.56 -31.61
N ARG A 490 -37.18 -51.60 -32.19
CA ARG A 490 -36.76 -50.21 -32.24
C ARG A 490 -36.61 -49.59 -30.85
N CYS A 491 -37.60 -49.78 -29.97
CA CYS A 491 -37.49 -49.32 -28.57
C CYS A 491 -36.28 -49.95 -27.87
N LYS A 492 -36.03 -51.25 -28.08
CA LYS A 492 -34.90 -51.97 -27.49
C LYS A 492 -33.56 -51.42 -27.99
N ASN A 493 -33.47 -51.07 -29.27
CA ASN A 493 -32.27 -50.48 -29.87
C ASN A 493 -32.01 -49.06 -29.36
N ILE A 494 -33.04 -48.24 -29.16
CA ILE A 494 -32.91 -46.90 -28.55
C ILE A 494 -32.38 -47.02 -27.12
N VAL A 495 -32.97 -47.91 -26.32
CA VAL A 495 -32.57 -48.15 -24.93
C VAL A 495 -31.16 -48.72 -24.83
N SER A 496 -30.80 -49.63 -25.73
CA SER A 496 -29.44 -50.19 -25.81
C SER A 496 -28.40 -49.14 -26.24
N GLY A 497 -28.78 -48.21 -27.12
CA GLY A 497 -27.97 -47.05 -27.49
C GLY A 497 -27.68 -46.13 -26.29
N LEU A 498 -28.70 -45.88 -25.46
CA LEU A 498 -28.57 -45.12 -24.21
C LEU A 498 -27.64 -45.81 -23.20
N LEU A 499 -27.74 -47.14 -23.06
CA LEU A 499 -26.85 -47.95 -22.21
C LEU A 499 -25.40 -47.95 -22.69
N ASN A 500 -25.16 -48.08 -24.00
CA ASN A 500 -23.81 -48.06 -24.56
C ASN A 500 -23.13 -46.70 -24.35
N PHE A 501 -23.89 -45.61 -24.39
CA PHE A 501 -23.44 -44.28 -24.02
C PHE A 501 -23.05 -44.18 -22.53
N ALA A 502 -23.76 -44.87 -21.64
CA ALA A 502 -23.51 -44.83 -20.19
C ALA A 502 -22.44 -45.84 -19.68
N ARG A 503 -22.27 -47.00 -20.34
CA ARG A 503 -21.47 -48.13 -19.82
C ARG A 503 -19.99 -48.14 -20.22
N LYS A 504 -19.56 -47.41 -21.26
CA LYS A 504 -18.17 -47.46 -21.74
C LYS A 504 -17.38 -46.19 -21.37
N ASN A 505 -17.16 -45.97 -20.08
CA ASN A 505 -16.30 -44.88 -19.58
C ASN A 505 -14.79 -45.24 -19.51
N LYS A 506 -14.33 -46.29 -20.21
CA LYS A 506 -12.91 -46.67 -20.22
C LYS A 506 -12.44 -46.95 -21.64
N VAL A 507 -11.56 -46.09 -22.14
CA VAL A 507 -10.90 -46.20 -23.44
C VAL A 507 -9.78 -47.23 -23.34
N ASN A 508 -9.76 -48.21 -24.24
CA ASN A 508 -8.68 -49.20 -24.32
C ASN A 508 -7.75 -48.89 -25.49
N LEU A 509 -6.78 -48.00 -25.25
CA LEU A 509 -5.84 -47.57 -26.28
C LEU A 509 -4.91 -48.72 -26.69
N LYS A 510 -4.90 -49.05 -27.98
CA LYS A 510 -3.99 -50.04 -28.57
C LYS A 510 -3.33 -49.48 -29.82
N PRO A 511 -2.05 -49.81 -30.10
CA PRO A 511 -1.42 -49.54 -31.38
C PRO A 511 -2.26 -50.18 -32.50
N THR A 512 -2.80 -49.35 -33.37
CA THR A 512 -3.75 -49.74 -34.43
C THR A 512 -3.32 -49.10 -35.74
N ASN A 513 -3.29 -49.90 -36.81
CA ASN A 513 -3.06 -49.37 -38.16
C ASN A 513 -4.33 -48.64 -38.63
N VAL A 514 -4.20 -47.36 -39.01
CA VAL A 514 -5.31 -46.48 -39.41
C VAL A 514 -5.97 -46.96 -40.71
N ARG A 515 -5.20 -47.50 -41.65
CA ARG A 515 -5.71 -48.06 -42.91
C ARG A 515 -6.59 -49.28 -42.62
N ASP A 516 -6.09 -50.22 -41.83
CA ASP A 516 -6.86 -51.40 -41.43
C ASP A 516 -8.15 -51.01 -40.68
N LEU A 517 -8.09 -49.96 -39.86
CA LEU A 517 -9.25 -49.45 -39.13
C LEU A 517 -10.32 -48.89 -40.06
N ILE A 518 -9.93 -48.09 -41.06
CA ILE A 518 -10.86 -47.54 -42.04
C ILE A 518 -11.42 -48.65 -42.93
N ASP A 519 -10.58 -49.59 -43.39
CA ASP A 519 -11.02 -50.73 -44.20
C ASP A 519 -11.99 -51.64 -43.44
N ARG A 520 -11.76 -51.88 -42.15
CA ARG A 520 -12.69 -52.60 -41.28
C ARG A 520 -14.03 -51.88 -41.16
N CYS A 521 -14.02 -50.56 -41.00
CA CYS A 521 -15.24 -49.76 -40.95
C CYS A 521 -16.01 -49.88 -42.27
N LEU A 522 -15.35 -49.69 -43.41
CA LEU A 522 -15.99 -49.73 -44.73
C LEU A 522 -16.60 -51.10 -45.07
N LYS A 523 -15.99 -52.21 -44.62
CA LYS A 523 -16.55 -53.57 -44.77
C LYS A 523 -17.88 -53.77 -44.04
N THR A 524 -18.13 -53.01 -42.97
CA THR A 524 -19.36 -53.12 -42.17
C THR A 524 -20.50 -52.24 -42.68
N ILE A 525 -20.24 -51.34 -43.63
CA ILE A 525 -21.22 -50.39 -44.14
C ILE A 525 -21.89 -50.94 -45.39
N ILE A 526 -23.22 -50.94 -45.40
CA ILE A 526 -24.02 -51.28 -46.57
C ILE A 526 -24.07 -50.04 -47.47
N LYS A 527 -23.30 -50.07 -48.56
CA LYS A 527 -23.19 -48.96 -49.52
C LYS A 527 -24.28 -49.08 -50.61
N PRO A 528 -25.12 -48.04 -50.82
CA PRO A 528 -25.98 -47.95 -52.00
C PRO A 528 -25.18 -47.76 -53.29
N ASP A 529 -25.65 -48.30 -54.41
CA ASP A 529 -24.95 -48.24 -55.71
C ASP A 529 -24.71 -46.80 -56.22
N ASN A 530 -25.53 -45.85 -55.77
CA ASN A 530 -25.47 -44.44 -56.16
C ASN A 530 -24.53 -43.58 -55.27
N ILE A 531 -23.80 -44.17 -54.31
CA ILE A 531 -22.84 -43.45 -53.44
C ILE A 531 -21.40 -43.85 -53.76
N GLN A 532 -20.54 -42.90 -54.14
CA GLN A 532 -19.11 -43.14 -54.29
C GLN A 532 -18.37 -42.82 -52.97
N ILE A 533 -17.40 -43.65 -52.58
CA ILE A 533 -16.59 -43.41 -51.38
C ILE A 533 -15.13 -43.36 -51.84
N GLU A 534 -14.50 -42.21 -51.64
CA GLU A 534 -13.08 -41.96 -51.92
C GLU A 534 -12.31 -41.96 -50.60
N VAL A 535 -11.29 -42.81 -50.49
CA VAL A 535 -10.43 -42.86 -49.30
C VAL A 535 -9.03 -42.40 -49.67
N GLU A 536 -8.53 -41.40 -48.96
CA GLU A 536 -7.19 -40.86 -49.18
C GLU A 536 -6.38 -40.83 -47.88
N HIS A 537 -5.31 -41.61 -47.83
CA HIS A 537 -4.39 -41.63 -46.69
C HIS A 537 -3.17 -40.75 -46.96
N ARG A 538 -3.00 -39.69 -46.16
CA ARG A 538 -1.85 -38.78 -46.15
C ARG A 538 -1.19 -38.70 -44.77
N LEU A 539 -0.98 -39.87 -44.15
CA LEU A 539 -0.25 -40.02 -42.88
C LEU A 539 1.20 -40.45 -43.16
N LYS A 540 2.17 -39.88 -42.44
CA LYS A 540 3.58 -40.35 -42.46
C LYS A 540 3.77 -41.63 -41.66
N THR A 541 2.97 -41.85 -40.61
CA THR A 541 3.01 -43.06 -39.78
C THR A 541 1.61 -43.65 -39.71
N GLU A 542 1.44 -44.90 -40.13
CA GLU A 542 0.12 -45.53 -40.23
C GLU A 542 -0.37 -46.13 -38.89
N ILE A 543 0.46 -46.16 -37.84
CA ILE A 543 0.11 -46.74 -36.53
C ILE A 543 -0.16 -45.62 -35.51
N VAL A 544 -1.34 -45.67 -34.87
CA VAL A 544 -1.78 -44.73 -33.82
C VAL A 544 -2.30 -45.49 -32.59
N GLU A 545 -2.28 -44.87 -31.41
CA GLU A 545 -2.87 -45.45 -30.20
C GLU A 545 -4.31 -45.00 -30.02
N VAL A 546 -5.27 -45.89 -30.29
CA VAL A 546 -6.71 -45.63 -30.15
C VAL A 546 -7.46 -46.87 -29.69
N ASP A 547 -8.69 -46.69 -29.20
CA ASP A 547 -9.65 -47.79 -29.06
C ASP A 547 -10.33 -48.01 -30.42
N ALA A 548 -9.86 -49.02 -31.16
CA ALA A 548 -10.29 -49.28 -32.53
C ALA A 548 -11.82 -49.45 -32.67
N ASP A 549 -12.48 -50.10 -31.71
CA ASP A 549 -13.92 -50.36 -31.79
C ASP A 549 -14.72 -49.08 -31.57
N GLN A 550 -14.26 -48.20 -30.68
CA GLN A 550 -14.90 -46.89 -30.46
C GLN A 550 -14.72 -45.95 -31.65
N ILE A 551 -13.53 -45.92 -32.26
CA ILE A 551 -13.30 -45.09 -33.46
C ILE A 551 -14.07 -45.65 -34.67
N ILE A 552 -14.19 -46.98 -34.83
CA ILE A 552 -15.07 -47.56 -35.85
C ILE A 552 -16.51 -47.09 -35.62
N GLN A 553 -17.01 -47.09 -34.38
CA GLN A 553 -18.34 -46.57 -34.08
C GLN A 553 -18.52 -45.10 -34.45
N VAL A 554 -17.52 -44.25 -34.21
CA VAL A 554 -17.51 -42.85 -34.66
C VAL A 554 -17.62 -42.77 -36.17
N LEU A 555 -16.78 -43.50 -36.90
CA LEU A 555 -16.76 -43.48 -38.36
C LEU A 555 -18.06 -44.02 -38.96
N THR A 556 -18.60 -45.12 -38.43
CA THR A 556 -19.89 -45.68 -38.86
C THR A 556 -21.02 -44.66 -38.69
N ASN A 557 -21.06 -43.94 -37.56
CA ASN A 557 -22.06 -42.89 -37.34
C ASN A 557 -21.94 -41.74 -38.34
N LEU A 558 -20.72 -41.27 -38.61
CA LEU A 558 -20.50 -40.16 -39.55
C LEU A 558 -20.82 -40.58 -40.99
N ILE A 559 -20.37 -41.76 -41.43
CA ILE A 559 -20.59 -42.25 -42.79
C ILE A 559 -22.08 -42.55 -43.03
N ASN A 560 -22.79 -43.15 -42.07
CA ASN A 560 -24.23 -43.38 -42.21
C ASN A 560 -25.00 -42.05 -42.30
N ASN A 561 -24.65 -41.04 -41.49
CA ASN A 561 -25.25 -39.72 -41.60
C ASN A 561 -24.97 -39.07 -42.97
N ALA A 562 -23.76 -39.24 -43.51
CA ALA A 562 -23.41 -38.76 -44.85
C ALA A 562 -24.23 -39.47 -45.95
N ILE A 563 -24.35 -40.81 -45.91
CA ILE A 563 -25.17 -41.58 -46.86
C ILE A 563 -26.63 -41.10 -46.83
N GLU A 564 -27.19 -40.93 -45.64
CA GLU A 564 -28.58 -40.47 -45.47
C GLU A 564 -28.80 -39.03 -45.97
N ALA A 565 -27.77 -38.18 -45.94
CA ALA A 565 -27.83 -36.81 -46.46
C ALA A 565 -27.81 -36.73 -48.00
N MET A 566 -27.59 -37.86 -48.69
CA MET A 566 -27.47 -37.94 -50.16
C MET A 566 -28.46 -38.94 -50.79
N PRO A 567 -29.79 -38.76 -50.65
CA PRO A 567 -30.77 -39.72 -51.15
C PRO A 567 -30.75 -39.90 -52.69
N GLN A 568 -30.27 -38.90 -53.44
CA GLN A 568 -30.16 -38.93 -54.90
C GLN A 568 -28.80 -39.45 -55.41
N GLY A 569 -27.92 -39.88 -54.50
CA GLY A 569 -26.54 -40.25 -54.81
C GLY A 569 -25.57 -39.09 -54.61
N GLY A 570 -24.27 -39.41 -54.52
CA GLY A 570 -23.23 -38.45 -54.16
C GLY A 570 -21.87 -39.10 -53.88
N ALA A 571 -20.95 -38.34 -53.30
CA ALA A 571 -19.60 -38.75 -52.98
C ALA A 571 -19.24 -38.45 -51.52
N ILE A 572 -18.69 -39.44 -50.83
CA ILE A 572 -18.10 -39.30 -49.50
C ILE A 572 -16.58 -39.37 -49.64
N ARG A 573 -15.88 -38.36 -49.15
CA ARG A 573 -14.42 -38.35 -49.08
C ARG A 573 -13.98 -38.57 -47.63
N ILE A 574 -13.17 -39.60 -47.41
CA ILE A 574 -12.53 -39.89 -46.13
C ILE A 574 -11.03 -39.63 -46.29
N GLN A 575 -10.51 -38.66 -45.56
CA GLN A 575 -9.10 -38.29 -45.63
C GLN A 575 -8.42 -38.40 -44.27
N THR A 576 -7.24 -39.00 -44.21
CA THR A 576 -6.42 -39.02 -42.98
C THR A 576 -5.15 -38.20 -43.17
N LEU A 577 -4.86 -37.28 -42.24
CA LEU A 577 -3.79 -36.29 -42.38
C LEU A 577 -2.92 -36.22 -41.13
N ASP A 578 -1.65 -35.89 -41.29
CA ASP A 578 -0.80 -35.49 -40.17
C ASP A 578 -1.06 -34.04 -39.76
N HIS A 579 -1.20 -33.79 -38.47
CA HIS A 579 -1.37 -32.44 -37.91
C HIS A 579 -0.44 -32.24 -36.69
N GLN A 580 0.80 -31.80 -36.91
CA GLN A 580 1.81 -31.65 -35.84
C GLN A 580 1.99 -32.96 -35.02
N ASN A 581 1.76 -32.94 -33.69
CA ASN A 581 1.76 -34.10 -32.79
C ASN A 581 0.43 -34.87 -32.75
N GLU A 582 -0.52 -34.48 -33.59
CA GLU A 582 -1.86 -35.05 -33.73
C GLU A 582 -2.04 -35.60 -35.15
N TRP A 583 -3.08 -36.40 -35.33
CA TRP A 583 -3.57 -36.87 -36.63
C TRP A 583 -5.02 -36.46 -36.79
N GLN A 584 -5.44 -36.32 -38.04
CA GLN A 584 -6.79 -35.92 -38.39
C GLN A 584 -7.48 -36.97 -39.24
N ILE A 585 -8.79 -37.14 -39.01
CA ILE A 585 -9.71 -37.84 -39.90
C ILE A 585 -10.75 -36.83 -40.37
N ILE A 586 -10.85 -36.64 -41.68
CA ILE A 586 -11.86 -35.80 -42.30
C ILE A 586 -12.86 -36.70 -43.00
N VAL A 587 -14.15 -36.54 -42.68
CA VAL A 587 -15.26 -37.18 -43.38
C VAL A 587 -16.09 -36.07 -44.02
N GLU A 588 -16.10 -36.01 -45.34
CA GLU A 588 -16.77 -34.98 -46.13
C GLU A 588 -17.79 -35.59 -47.08
N ASP A 589 -19.02 -35.06 -47.08
CA ASP A 589 -20.08 -35.41 -48.03
C ASP A 589 -20.49 -34.20 -48.88
N ASN A 590 -21.09 -34.46 -50.04
CA ASN A 590 -21.68 -33.45 -50.91
C ASN A 590 -23.23 -33.48 -50.89
N GLY A 591 -23.80 -33.83 -49.74
CA GLY A 591 -25.25 -33.92 -49.55
C GLY A 591 -25.93 -32.57 -49.33
N CYS A 592 -27.10 -32.62 -48.69
CA CYS A 592 -27.95 -31.45 -48.48
C CYS A 592 -27.41 -30.43 -47.46
N GLY A 593 -26.38 -30.78 -46.68
CA GLY A 593 -25.82 -29.93 -45.63
C GLY A 593 -26.73 -29.72 -44.42
N ILE A 594 -26.22 -29.01 -43.42
CA ILE A 594 -26.86 -28.69 -42.14
C ILE A 594 -27.06 -27.18 -42.05
N PRO A 595 -28.30 -26.68 -41.84
CA PRO A 595 -28.57 -25.26 -41.67
C PRO A 595 -27.86 -24.62 -40.45
N ASP A 596 -27.44 -23.34 -40.57
CA ASP A 596 -26.68 -22.61 -39.55
C ASP A 596 -27.34 -22.59 -38.15
N HIS A 597 -28.66 -22.50 -38.09
CA HIS A 597 -29.42 -22.46 -36.83
C HIS A 597 -29.48 -23.82 -36.10
N ILE A 598 -29.15 -24.91 -36.80
CA ILE A 598 -29.15 -26.28 -36.26
C ILE A 598 -27.75 -26.70 -35.82
N LEU A 599 -26.69 -26.18 -36.45
CA LEU A 599 -25.30 -26.52 -36.18
C LEU A 599 -24.91 -26.52 -34.68
N PRO A 600 -25.32 -25.55 -33.83
CA PRO A 600 -24.98 -25.56 -32.41
C PRO A 600 -25.59 -26.73 -31.62
N LYS A 601 -26.67 -27.35 -32.13
CA LYS A 601 -27.47 -28.36 -31.43
C LYS A 601 -27.15 -29.79 -31.86
N ILE A 602 -26.34 -29.99 -32.90
CA ILE A 602 -26.15 -31.33 -33.50
C ILE A 602 -25.51 -32.37 -32.56
N PHE A 603 -24.82 -31.90 -31.52
CA PHE A 603 -24.19 -32.75 -30.50
C PHE A 603 -25.05 -32.88 -29.23
N GLU A 604 -26.22 -32.23 -29.16
CA GLU A 604 -27.16 -32.41 -28.06
C GLU A 604 -27.76 -33.83 -28.13
N PRO A 605 -27.77 -34.60 -27.02
CA PRO A 605 -28.36 -35.92 -27.00
C PRO A 605 -29.84 -35.89 -27.39
N LEU A 606 -30.29 -36.88 -28.17
CA LEU A 606 -31.66 -37.04 -28.68
C LEU A 606 -32.09 -36.00 -29.73
N PHE A 607 -31.25 -35.03 -30.06
CA PHE A 607 -31.53 -34.09 -31.14
C PHE A 607 -31.43 -34.78 -32.50
N THR A 608 -32.50 -34.73 -33.31
CA THR A 608 -32.51 -35.27 -34.68
C THR A 608 -33.41 -34.45 -35.59
N THR A 609 -32.99 -34.30 -36.85
CA THR A 609 -33.76 -33.65 -37.93
C THR A 609 -34.47 -34.67 -38.83
N LYS A 610 -34.36 -35.97 -38.52
CA LYS A 610 -34.94 -37.07 -39.31
C LYS A 610 -36.45 -37.22 -38.99
N LYS A 611 -37.24 -37.72 -39.95
CA LYS A 611 -38.67 -38.04 -39.75
C LYS A 611 -38.84 -38.99 -38.55
N GLU A 612 -39.92 -38.82 -37.79
CA GLU A 612 -40.31 -39.74 -36.71
C GLU A 612 -40.24 -41.19 -37.22
N GLY A 613 -39.34 -41.99 -36.66
CA GLY A 613 -39.05 -43.31 -37.24
C GLY A 613 -37.57 -43.58 -37.44
N LYS A 614 -36.85 -42.62 -38.03
CA LYS A 614 -35.60 -42.90 -38.76
C LYS A 614 -34.31 -42.48 -38.04
N GLY A 615 -34.38 -41.95 -36.83
CA GLY A 615 -33.19 -41.51 -36.08
C GLY A 615 -33.39 -41.56 -34.57
N THR A 616 -32.35 -41.98 -33.85
CA THR A 616 -32.34 -42.00 -32.37
C THR A 616 -31.84 -40.68 -31.76
N GLY A 617 -31.24 -39.80 -32.56
CA GLY A 617 -30.63 -38.54 -32.09
C GLY A 617 -29.40 -38.72 -31.18
N LEU A 618 -28.90 -39.94 -31.02
CA LEU A 618 -27.76 -40.23 -30.14
C LEU A 618 -26.42 -40.33 -30.87
N GLY A 619 -26.41 -40.56 -32.19
CA GLY A 619 -25.19 -40.89 -32.93
C GLY A 619 -24.09 -39.82 -32.85
N LEU A 620 -24.42 -38.55 -33.09
CA LEU A 620 -23.44 -37.46 -33.03
C LEU A 620 -23.03 -37.12 -31.59
N ALA A 621 -23.94 -37.20 -30.62
CA ALA A 621 -23.61 -37.03 -29.20
C ALA A 621 -22.65 -38.13 -28.69
N VAL A 622 -22.86 -39.39 -29.11
CA VAL A 622 -21.94 -40.50 -28.85
C VAL A 622 -20.59 -40.26 -29.52
N THR A 623 -20.58 -39.80 -30.77
CA THR A 623 -19.35 -39.44 -31.47
C THR A 623 -18.57 -38.36 -30.72
N TYR A 624 -19.24 -37.30 -30.27
CA TYR A 624 -18.62 -36.25 -29.46
C TYR A 624 -18.01 -36.80 -28.16
N GLY A 625 -18.76 -37.63 -27.44
CA GLY A 625 -18.30 -38.28 -26.21
C GLY A 625 -17.05 -39.15 -26.42
N ILE A 626 -17.06 -40.01 -27.44
CA ILE A 626 -15.92 -40.88 -27.78
C ILE A 626 -14.67 -40.06 -28.10
N ILE A 627 -14.80 -39.02 -28.93
CA ILE A 627 -13.66 -38.16 -29.29
C ILE A 627 -13.11 -37.45 -28.05
N LYS A 628 -13.97 -36.95 -27.15
CA LYS A 628 -13.53 -36.32 -25.90
C LYS A 628 -12.86 -37.30 -24.93
N MET A 629 -13.31 -38.55 -24.85
CA MET A 629 -12.64 -39.58 -24.04
C MET A 629 -11.27 -39.98 -24.61
N HIS A 630 -11.06 -39.82 -25.92
CA HIS A 630 -9.74 -39.92 -26.56
C HIS A 630 -8.96 -38.59 -26.50
N HIS A 631 -9.48 -37.60 -25.76
CA HIS A 631 -8.94 -36.25 -25.63
C HIS A 631 -8.72 -35.53 -26.97
N GLY A 632 -9.52 -35.90 -27.96
CA GLY A 632 -9.52 -35.28 -29.26
C GLY A 632 -10.46 -34.07 -29.34
N LYS A 633 -10.47 -33.49 -30.53
CA LYS A 633 -11.38 -32.43 -30.94
C LYS A 633 -12.17 -32.89 -32.16
N ILE A 634 -13.45 -32.50 -32.22
CA ILE A 634 -14.28 -32.66 -33.41
C ILE A 634 -14.80 -31.28 -33.81
N ASP A 635 -14.53 -30.89 -35.05
CA ASP A 635 -15.03 -29.67 -35.66
C ASP A 635 -15.95 -30.01 -36.83
N VAL A 636 -16.96 -29.18 -37.07
CA VAL A 636 -17.93 -29.36 -38.16
C VAL A 636 -17.98 -28.10 -39.01
N TRP A 637 -17.94 -28.30 -40.33
CA TRP A 637 -18.30 -27.29 -41.31
C TRP A 637 -19.46 -27.85 -42.14
N SER A 638 -20.45 -27.05 -42.47
CA SER A 638 -21.56 -27.48 -43.31
C SER A 638 -22.15 -26.30 -44.07
N ASN A 639 -22.67 -26.56 -45.27
CA ASN A 639 -23.43 -25.59 -46.04
C ASN A 639 -24.71 -26.24 -46.58
N ALA A 640 -25.86 -25.73 -46.16
CA ALA A 640 -27.17 -26.15 -46.65
C ALA A 640 -27.77 -25.19 -47.69
N ASP A 641 -27.07 -24.10 -48.04
CA ASP A 641 -27.55 -23.08 -48.99
C ASP A 641 -26.77 -23.18 -50.31
N PRO A 642 -27.40 -23.66 -51.40
CA PRO A 642 -26.78 -23.74 -52.72
C PRO A 642 -26.33 -22.37 -53.27
N GLN A 643 -26.88 -21.26 -52.78
CA GLN A 643 -26.50 -19.91 -53.22
C GLN A 643 -25.17 -19.45 -52.61
N LYS A 644 -24.75 -20.01 -51.46
CA LYS A 644 -23.51 -19.67 -50.77
C LYS A 644 -22.30 -20.50 -51.21
N GLY A 645 -22.51 -21.57 -51.98
CA GLY A 645 -21.47 -22.48 -52.42
C GLY A 645 -21.97 -23.92 -52.54
N PRO A 646 -21.07 -24.90 -52.76
CA PRO A 646 -21.45 -26.31 -52.79
C PRO A 646 -22.06 -26.73 -51.45
N THR A 647 -23.14 -27.50 -51.51
CA THR A 647 -23.77 -28.06 -50.32
C THR A 647 -23.03 -29.31 -49.85
N GLY A 648 -23.03 -29.55 -48.54
CA GLY A 648 -22.34 -30.69 -47.95
C GLY A 648 -21.95 -30.47 -46.50
N THR A 649 -21.43 -31.52 -45.87
CA THR A 649 -20.92 -31.45 -44.48
C THR A 649 -19.54 -32.06 -44.40
N ARG A 650 -18.67 -31.43 -43.60
CA ARG A 650 -17.32 -31.88 -43.29
C ARG A 650 -17.15 -31.98 -41.79
N PHE A 651 -16.89 -33.18 -41.30
CA PHE A 651 -16.43 -33.42 -39.93
C PHE A 651 -14.92 -33.61 -39.92
N THR A 652 -14.23 -32.82 -39.10
CA THR A 652 -12.79 -32.94 -38.87
C THR A 652 -12.55 -33.43 -37.45
N ILE A 653 -12.07 -34.65 -37.30
CA ILE A 653 -11.68 -35.26 -36.03
C ILE A 653 -10.17 -35.10 -35.90
N THR A 654 -9.71 -34.56 -34.77
CA THR A 654 -8.29 -34.42 -34.42
C THR A 654 -7.99 -35.24 -33.17
N LEU A 655 -6.99 -36.13 -33.23
CA LEU A 655 -6.62 -37.07 -32.18
C LEU A 655 -5.08 -37.08 -31.98
N PRO A 656 -4.56 -37.33 -30.77
CA PRO A 656 -3.11 -37.35 -30.52
C PRO A 656 -2.41 -38.60 -31.12
N LYS A 657 -1.17 -38.44 -31.61
CA LYS A 657 -0.32 -39.54 -32.12
C LYS A 657 0.74 -39.93 -31.07
N GLN A 658 0.56 -41.04 -30.35
CA GLN A 658 1.52 -41.64 -29.40
C GLN A 658 1.96 -40.75 -28.21
N GLY A 659 1.94 -41.30 -27.00
CA GLY A 659 2.83 -40.86 -25.91
C GLY A 659 2.64 -39.47 -25.27
N ALA A 660 1.73 -38.61 -25.73
CA ALA A 660 1.44 -37.33 -25.05
C ALA A 660 0.81 -37.48 -23.64
N TRP A 661 0.37 -38.70 -23.29
CA TRP A 661 -0.27 -39.03 -22.02
C TRP A 661 0.66 -38.96 -20.80
N GLN A 662 1.94 -39.31 -20.95
CA GLN A 662 2.90 -39.27 -19.84
C GLN A 662 3.36 -37.84 -19.50
N THR A 663 3.25 -36.91 -20.44
CA THR A 663 3.63 -35.50 -20.21
C THR A 663 2.48 -34.70 -19.58
N ILE A 664 1.22 -35.04 -19.89
CA ILE A 664 0.03 -34.31 -19.39
C ILE A 664 -0.39 -34.78 -17.98
N LEU A 665 -0.16 -36.04 -17.61
CA LEU A 665 -0.45 -36.52 -16.25
C LEU A 665 0.58 -36.07 -15.19
N ASN A 666 1.76 -35.61 -15.62
CA ASN A 666 2.79 -35.07 -14.73
C ASN A 666 2.69 -33.54 -14.53
N SER A 667 1.83 -32.84 -15.27
CA SER A 667 1.58 -31.39 -15.08
C SER A 667 0.49 -31.08 -14.05
N ASP A 668 -0.27 -32.09 -13.58
CA ASP A 668 -1.27 -31.95 -12.49
C ASP A 668 -0.76 -32.51 -11.14
N LYS A 669 0.57 -32.65 -10.99
CA LYS A 669 1.23 -33.04 -9.71
C LYS A 669 2.28 -32.03 -9.21
N HIS A 670 2.24 -30.79 -9.69
CA HIS A 670 2.97 -29.68 -9.07
C HIS A 670 2.03 -28.53 -8.71
#